data_AF-A0A166EXL9-F1
#
_entry.id   AF-A0A166EXL9-F1
#
_cell.length_a   1.000
_cell.length_b   1.000
_cell.length_c   1.000
_cell.angle_alpha   90.00
_cell.angle_beta   90.00
_cell.angle_gamma   90.00
#
_symmetry.space_group_name_H-M   'P 1'
#
loop_
_entity.id
_entity.type
_entity.pdbx_description
1 polymer ?
#
loop_
_entity_poly.entity_id
_entity_poly.type
_entity_poly.pdbx_seq_one_letter_code
_entity_poly.pdbx_strand_id
1 'polypeptide(L)'
;MPTCRRKRVLITQPSDELLNASKNDPTREVFYLAQTGEIFPDYESYTARMSFYRTKQFQCEVTGKGGLDYFHALESELQEARTLHERFPESLKAAVLQSVQWQIMGRLDHLVEAVYDRFKDRYFEGEKVFVDIQGDKFWARVAHVYPPKSPSTSSSSPHPVHRIGGDLSLTLEQSIQRDDPKDYFYKIQIVEDGANWHPNGTHTNGTTTNGHHADDPSQSASVKWGGSLMDVTCTVMSRDRLAFSKSILRRFFRETVDRDPAVASPWTVKPHIAEKYGLETVMPDDVRKGVEIVRKGEIEKRKKIWDEKEGPPSKKQKKNADIKAKKEEEERAREIAEQEQKEREAQAALLAKKKKKPLKYPTEDLDVVPSERERRQGLKVRPLPKKDLPFGISFEPFLMTWGYLQTFGVPLHLSPFSLDDYERAILHSQVDNPCFLIAEIHTCLIYNLRQVQGHRHSAIVSLSEMKQEMEARGIPDMDDVSIDALTDALIDKGNSWERNPLRASETRDGWHDSMIGCLKDHATVRKFPRLRAVLTHLLFPPADAQIDVGSDSSSHDLYTPATLYPSMPVDDKIALLAFLCDVSISSKSVHAYMDNCEEQLTQLRKDKIELNRERKRLQELMAELAGKDEDTKDSPKEVPKEPPKETGKGKKADKKAKAEPEPEPAESGEDEIGDALDDVDSLSDEEAVPTLDSDELGSDDGAGGDSRRSSLSVRPKSQAKQRGSAQQRKLERQKAAKDKAALAEYRRADEELNKLDRKLEVIELDFRKLLGSIRAKPIGKDRFYSRVWWFDGFGGTSLVAPGGGTLYGAGRLFIQGPSQLDWEAMDRRDSEDGDVMVRMREELGEEGVMDIGEWGMYTEVEEVEEFIKWLNHKGRREASLKNALTPWLDHIFNGMRKRLVDVAAANLAALPAPEGRRSSRKSAAVLEAELRQSYMGWTNKRAPNSGSASVQ
;
A
#
# COMPACT_ATOMS: atom_id res chain seq x y z
N MET A 1 -4.57 26.59 -2.10
CA MET A 1 -5.91 26.94 -1.56
C MET A 1 -6.96 26.19 -2.37
N PRO A 2 -7.92 25.51 -1.74
CA PRO A 2 -8.89 24.68 -2.44
C PRO A 2 -9.64 25.44 -3.54
N THR A 3 -9.81 24.77 -4.68
CA THR A 3 -10.53 25.33 -5.83
C THR A 3 -11.95 24.77 -5.91
N CYS A 4 -12.93 25.61 -6.24
CA CYS A 4 -14.30 25.21 -6.55
C CYS A 4 -14.58 25.56 -8.00
N ARG A 5 -14.99 24.57 -8.81
CA ARG A 5 -15.22 24.73 -10.27
C ARG A 5 -14.04 25.42 -11.00
N ARG A 6 -12.80 25.03 -10.68
CA ARG A 6 -11.55 25.60 -11.21
C ARG A 6 -11.30 27.07 -10.88
N LYS A 7 -11.98 27.65 -9.88
CA LYS A 7 -11.69 28.97 -9.32
C LYS A 7 -11.24 28.83 -7.87
N ARG A 8 -10.26 29.62 -7.42
CA ARG A 8 -9.89 29.68 -6.00
C ARG A 8 -11.07 30.17 -5.17
N VAL A 9 -11.20 29.59 -3.98
CA VAL A 9 -12.23 29.96 -3.02
C VAL A 9 -11.73 31.17 -2.23
N LEU A 10 -12.31 32.34 -2.52
CA LEU A 10 -11.96 33.57 -1.80
C LEU A 10 -12.53 33.52 -0.38
N ILE A 11 -11.67 33.79 0.60
CA ILE A 11 -12.05 34.05 1.99
C ILE A 11 -12.85 35.35 2.04
N THR A 12 -13.98 35.33 2.75
CA THR A 12 -14.88 36.46 2.94
C THR A 12 -14.22 37.43 3.91
N GLN A 13 -13.99 38.67 3.48
CA GLN A 13 -13.48 39.69 4.39
C GLN A 13 -14.58 40.12 5.38
N PRO A 14 -14.21 40.58 6.59
CA PRO A 14 -15.18 41.14 7.53
C PRO A 14 -15.94 42.31 6.88
N SER A 15 -17.25 42.39 7.11
CA SER A 15 -18.06 43.49 6.59
C SER A 15 -17.61 44.84 7.16
N ASP A 16 -17.84 45.93 6.42
CA ASP A 16 -17.53 47.29 6.89
C ASP A 16 -18.24 47.62 8.22
N GLU A 17 -19.40 47.02 8.48
CA GLU A 17 -20.10 47.11 9.76
C GLU A 17 -19.32 46.46 10.91
N LEU A 18 -18.68 45.30 10.69
CA LEU A 18 -17.81 44.65 11.68
C LEU A 18 -16.49 45.42 11.87
N LEU A 19 -15.92 45.98 10.80
CA LEU A 19 -14.70 46.79 10.85
C LEU A 19 -14.91 48.16 11.51
N ASN A 20 -16.15 48.67 11.53
CA ASN A 20 -16.54 49.85 12.28
C ASN A 20 -16.99 49.49 13.71
N ALA A 21 -17.61 48.33 13.92
CA ALA A 21 -17.94 47.85 15.26
C ALA A 21 -16.67 47.60 16.08
N SER A 22 -15.62 46.95 15.53
CA SER A 22 -14.38 46.69 16.27
C SER A 22 -13.65 47.95 16.77
N LYS A 23 -13.94 49.13 16.20
CA LYS A 23 -13.40 50.43 16.62
C LYS A 23 -14.26 51.15 17.67
N ASN A 24 -15.56 50.87 17.71
CA ASN A 24 -16.56 51.62 18.49
C ASN A 24 -17.21 50.80 19.61
N ASP A 25 -17.26 49.47 19.47
CA ASP A 25 -17.79 48.48 20.41
C ASP A 25 -16.95 47.18 20.31
N PRO A 26 -15.82 47.10 21.03
CA PRO A 26 -14.97 45.91 21.04
C PRO A 26 -15.57 44.75 21.85
N THR A 27 -16.75 44.93 22.46
CA THR A 27 -17.47 43.89 23.24
C THR A 27 -18.54 43.15 22.43
N ARG A 28 -18.77 43.54 21.17
CA ARG A 28 -19.78 42.92 20.30
C ARG A 28 -19.46 41.45 19.99
N GLU A 29 -20.38 40.57 20.34
CA GLU A 29 -20.31 39.14 20.01
C GLU A 29 -20.38 38.91 18.49
N VAL A 30 -19.59 37.95 17.99
CA VAL A 30 -19.45 37.60 16.57
C VAL A 30 -19.26 36.09 16.40
N PHE A 31 -19.65 35.56 15.25
CA PHE A 31 -19.42 34.14 14.91
C PHE A 31 -18.09 34.00 14.16
N TYR A 32 -17.12 33.34 14.78
CA TYR A 32 -15.77 33.14 14.22
C TYR A 32 -15.60 31.73 13.66
N LEU A 33 -15.06 31.62 12.45
CA LEU A 33 -14.72 30.36 11.79
C LEU A 33 -13.22 30.11 11.89
N ALA A 34 -12.80 29.41 12.95
CA ALA A 34 -11.39 29.23 13.31
C ALA A 34 -10.51 28.63 12.19
N GLN A 35 -11.05 27.71 11.36
CA GLN A 35 -10.27 27.08 10.29
C GLN A 35 -9.96 28.02 9.09
N THR A 36 -10.72 29.10 8.90
CA THR A 36 -10.54 30.03 7.75
C THR A 36 -10.26 31.47 8.15
N GLY A 37 -10.39 31.81 9.43
CA GLY A 37 -10.25 33.18 9.94
C GLY A 37 -11.42 34.09 9.63
N GLU A 38 -12.52 33.58 9.05
CA GLU A 38 -13.69 34.40 8.70
C GLU A 38 -14.51 34.77 9.94
N ILE A 39 -15.03 36.00 9.96
CA ILE A 39 -15.87 36.54 11.04
C ILE A 39 -17.23 36.94 10.44
N PHE A 40 -18.31 36.49 11.07
CA PHE A 40 -19.69 36.76 10.64
C PHE A 40 -20.46 37.51 11.73
N PRO A 41 -21.29 38.50 11.36
CA PRO A 41 -22.09 39.27 12.32
C PRO A 41 -23.32 38.50 12.80
N ASP A 42 -23.71 37.43 12.10
CA ASP A 42 -24.92 36.66 12.33
C ASP A 42 -24.71 35.15 12.06
N TYR A 43 -25.56 34.33 12.68
CA TYR A 43 -25.47 32.88 12.62
C TYR A 43 -25.91 32.29 11.27
N GLU A 44 -26.77 32.98 10.51
CA GLU A 44 -27.25 32.50 9.21
C GLU A 44 -26.14 32.58 8.16
N SER A 45 -25.41 33.70 8.12
CA SER A 45 -24.20 33.87 7.31
C SER A 45 -23.12 32.85 7.67
N TYR A 46 -22.84 32.65 8.96
CA TYR A 46 -21.90 31.62 9.43
C TYR A 46 -22.29 30.20 8.98
N THR A 47 -23.54 29.79 9.23
CA THR A 47 -24.00 28.43 8.88
C THR A 47 -24.13 28.22 7.38
N ALA A 48 -24.50 29.24 6.60
CA ALA A 48 -24.49 29.19 5.15
C ALA A 48 -23.05 29.00 4.60
N ARG A 49 -22.07 29.70 5.19
CA ARG A 49 -20.65 29.56 4.82
C ARG A 49 -20.08 28.19 5.21
N MET A 50 -20.33 27.72 6.42
CA MET A 50 -19.96 26.37 6.87
C MET A 50 -20.58 25.30 5.96
N SER A 51 -21.83 25.46 5.56
CA SER A 51 -22.51 24.55 4.61
C SER A 51 -21.90 24.58 3.20
N PHE A 52 -21.42 25.74 2.76
CA PHE A 52 -20.67 25.87 1.51
C PHE A 52 -19.35 25.10 1.59
N TYR A 53 -18.58 25.25 2.67
CA TYR A 53 -17.31 24.54 2.87
C TYR A 53 -17.46 23.03 3.04
N ARG A 54 -18.47 22.56 3.79
CA ARG A 54 -18.80 21.13 3.95
C ARG A 54 -19.41 20.48 2.69
N THR A 55 -19.63 21.23 1.61
CA THR A 55 -20.11 20.66 0.34
C THR A 55 -18.94 20.03 -0.44
N LYS A 56 -19.08 18.74 -0.83
CA LYS A 56 -18.10 18.00 -1.64
C LYS A 56 -18.03 18.47 -3.11
N GLN A 57 -17.56 19.70 -3.32
CA GLN A 57 -17.44 20.39 -4.62
C GLN A 57 -16.05 21.03 -4.84
N PHE A 58 -15.14 20.84 -3.90
CA PHE A 58 -13.80 21.39 -3.94
C PHE A 58 -12.82 20.37 -4.52
N GLN A 59 -11.70 20.90 -5.00
CA GLN A 59 -10.61 20.19 -5.63
C GLN A 59 -9.30 20.71 -5.04
N CYS A 60 -8.49 19.77 -4.54
CA CYS A 60 -7.14 20.03 -4.06
C CYS A 60 -6.30 20.60 -5.21
N GLU A 61 -5.71 21.77 -5.00
CA GLU A 61 -4.90 22.49 -5.98
C GLU A 61 -3.62 21.73 -6.35
N VAL A 62 -2.98 21.11 -5.34
CA VAL A 62 -1.71 20.37 -5.47
C VAL A 62 -1.89 19.02 -6.19
N THR A 63 -2.80 18.17 -5.72
CA THR A 63 -3.00 16.81 -6.29
C THR A 63 -3.97 16.78 -7.47
N GLY A 64 -4.84 17.78 -7.60
CA GLY A 64 -5.96 17.75 -8.52
C GLY A 64 -7.11 16.83 -8.12
N LYS A 65 -7.06 16.12 -6.97
CA LYS A 65 -8.17 15.27 -6.50
C LYS A 65 -9.41 16.13 -6.20
N GLY A 66 -10.53 15.83 -6.87
CA GLY A 66 -11.81 16.55 -6.77
C GLY A 66 -12.87 15.79 -5.97
N GLY A 67 -13.98 16.46 -5.67
CA GLY A 67 -15.07 15.86 -4.88
C GLY A 67 -14.80 15.82 -3.38
N LEU A 68 -13.87 16.66 -2.91
CA LEU A 68 -13.57 16.91 -1.51
C LEU A 68 -14.44 18.05 -0.99
N ASP A 69 -14.68 18.09 0.32
CA ASP A 69 -15.07 19.35 0.98
C ASP A 69 -13.83 20.25 1.14
N TYR A 70 -14.04 21.50 1.58
CA TYR A 70 -12.97 22.49 1.64
C TYR A 70 -11.86 22.11 2.62
N PHE A 71 -12.21 21.52 3.78
CA PHE A 71 -11.24 21.20 4.83
C PHE A 71 -10.39 19.98 4.46
N HIS A 72 -11.00 18.91 3.94
CA HIS A 72 -10.23 17.77 3.40
C HIS A 72 -9.38 18.16 2.17
N ALA A 73 -9.84 19.09 1.34
CA ALA A 73 -9.03 19.64 0.25
C ALA A 73 -7.82 20.42 0.80
N LEU A 74 -8.02 21.24 1.84
CA LEU A 74 -6.96 22.03 2.47
C LEU A 74 -5.94 21.13 3.21
N GLU A 75 -6.40 20.11 3.94
CA GLU A 75 -5.52 19.13 4.59
C GLU A 75 -4.73 18.31 3.56
N SER A 76 -5.37 17.89 2.47
CA SER A 76 -4.69 17.24 1.34
C SER A 76 -3.66 18.16 0.67
N GLU A 77 -3.92 19.46 0.56
CA GLU A 77 -2.94 20.45 0.07
C GLU A 77 -1.77 20.56 1.05
N LEU A 78 -2.01 20.71 2.35
CA LEU A 78 -0.98 20.86 3.37
C LEU A 78 -0.07 19.63 3.48
N GLN A 79 -0.65 18.42 3.49
CA GLN A 79 0.12 17.19 3.61
C GLN A 79 0.99 16.93 2.38
N GLU A 80 0.45 17.17 1.19
CA GLU A 80 1.17 17.01 -0.08
C GLU A 80 2.19 18.12 -0.30
N ALA A 81 1.91 19.36 0.13
CA ALA A 81 2.90 20.43 0.13
C ALA A 81 4.09 20.11 1.03
N ARG A 82 3.87 19.52 2.23
CA ARG A 82 4.94 19.08 3.12
C ARG A 82 5.83 18.00 2.49
N THR A 83 5.25 16.89 2.05
CA THR A 83 6.02 15.78 1.45
C THR A 83 6.73 16.19 0.16
N LEU A 84 6.13 17.08 -0.63
CA LEU A 84 6.75 17.68 -1.81
C LEU A 84 7.93 18.59 -1.46
N HIS A 85 7.81 19.44 -0.43
CA HIS A 85 8.90 20.32 -0.03
C HIS A 85 10.06 19.58 0.64
N GLU A 86 9.78 18.47 1.32
CA GLU A 86 10.78 17.57 1.92
C GLU A 86 11.57 16.80 0.84
N ARG A 87 10.90 16.32 -0.22
CA ARG A 87 11.51 15.50 -1.28
C ARG A 87 12.16 16.30 -2.40
N PHE A 88 11.57 17.42 -2.82
CA PHE A 88 12.11 18.21 -3.94
C PHE A 88 13.34 19.01 -3.48
N PRO A 89 14.52 18.90 -4.14
CA PRO A 89 15.76 19.51 -3.66
C PRO A 89 15.67 21.03 -3.46
N GLU A 90 16.01 21.53 -2.27
CA GLU A 90 15.95 22.97 -1.95
C GLU A 90 16.85 23.80 -2.88
N SER A 91 18.02 23.27 -3.26
CA SER A 91 18.98 23.89 -4.19
C SER A 91 18.41 24.14 -5.60
N LEU A 92 17.44 23.32 -6.05
CA LEU A 92 16.77 23.51 -7.33
C LEU A 92 15.65 24.56 -7.28
N LYS A 93 15.00 24.77 -6.13
CA LYS A 93 13.75 25.56 -6.04
C LYS A 93 13.93 26.98 -6.57
N ALA A 94 14.99 27.68 -6.15
CA ALA A 94 15.24 29.05 -6.59
C ALA A 94 15.51 29.15 -8.10
N ALA A 95 16.39 28.30 -8.65
CA ALA A 95 16.76 28.32 -10.06
C ALA A 95 15.59 27.94 -10.99
N VAL A 96 14.82 26.91 -10.60
CA VAL A 96 13.63 26.47 -11.34
C VAL A 96 12.55 27.57 -11.32
N LEU A 97 12.28 28.19 -10.16
CA LEU A 97 11.30 29.27 -10.07
C LEU A 97 11.74 30.53 -10.86
N GLN A 98 13.03 30.85 -10.86
CA GLN A 98 13.58 31.94 -11.67
C GLN A 98 13.43 31.68 -13.18
N SER A 99 13.60 30.43 -13.64
CA SER A 99 13.42 30.08 -15.06
C SER A 99 11.99 30.29 -15.56
N VAL A 100 11.01 29.97 -14.70
CA VAL A 100 9.57 29.99 -15.00
C VAL A 100 8.96 31.40 -14.90
N GLN A 101 9.56 32.27 -14.09
CA GLN A 101 9.11 33.64 -13.88
C GLN A 101 8.98 34.40 -15.22
N TRP A 102 7.77 34.91 -15.49
CA TRP A 102 7.35 35.64 -16.69
C TRP A 102 7.28 34.84 -18.01
N GLN A 103 7.40 33.51 -18.00
CA GLN A 103 7.34 32.70 -19.23
C GLN A 103 5.93 32.60 -19.82
N ILE A 104 5.79 32.74 -21.14
CA ILE A 104 4.50 32.68 -21.85
C ILE A 104 4.27 31.26 -22.40
N MET A 105 3.82 30.33 -21.55
CA MET A 105 3.56 28.94 -21.97
C MET A 105 2.09 28.54 -21.81
N GLY A 106 1.52 27.90 -22.83
CA GLY A 106 0.08 27.69 -22.97
C GLY A 106 -0.55 26.69 -22.00
N ARG A 107 0.12 25.56 -21.72
CA ARG A 107 -0.32 24.53 -20.76
C ARG A 107 0.77 24.29 -19.72
N LEU A 108 0.36 23.90 -18.51
CA LEU A 108 1.29 23.51 -17.44
C LEU A 108 2.22 22.37 -17.87
N ASP A 109 1.71 21.38 -18.60
CA ASP A 109 2.52 20.23 -19.04
C ASP A 109 3.65 20.62 -19.99
N HIS A 110 3.46 21.66 -20.81
CA HIS A 110 4.52 22.17 -21.70
C HIS A 110 5.61 22.89 -20.91
N LEU A 111 5.23 23.60 -19.84
CA LEU A 111 6.16 24.25 -18.91
C LEU A 111 6.96 23.20 -18.12
N VAL A 112 6.30 22.15 -17.64
CA VAL A 112 6.93 21.01 -16.95
C VAL A 112 7.95 20.32 -17.86
N GLU A 113 7.58 20.05 -19.12
CA GLU A 113 8.48 19.43 -20.10
C GLU A 113 9.73 20.29 -20.34
N ALA A 114 9.54 21.57 -20.64
CA ALA A 114 10.64 22.49 -20.93
C ALA A 114 11.60 22.65 -19.74
N VAL A 115 11.08 22.78 -18.51
CA VAL A 115 11.91 22.81 -17.28
C VAL A 115 12.64 21.48 -17.08
N TYR A 116 11.95 20.35 -17.26
CA TYR A 116 12.57 19.04 -17.08
C TYR A 116 13.79 18.88 -18.01
N ASP A 117 13.65 19.24 -19.29
CA ASP A 117 14.77 19.21 -20.25
C ASP A 117 15.86 20.24 -19.99
N ARG A 118 15.57 21.38 -19.34
CA ARG A 118 16.61 22.32 -18.91
C ARG A 118 17.46 21.79 -17.77
N PHE A 119 16.81 21.20 -16.77
CA PHE A 119 17.44 20.94 -15.47
C PHE A 119 17.91 19.49 -15.29
N LYS A 120 17.39 18.51 -16.03
CA LYS A 120 17.70 17.07 -15.84
C LYS A 120 19.19 16.74 -15.71
N ASP A 121 20.03 17.35 -16.54
CA ASP A 121 21.49 17.11 -16.61
C ASP A 121 22.32 18.22 -15.93
N ARG A 122 21.68 19.17 -15.24
CA ARG A 122 22.31 20.32 -14.57
C ARG A 122 22.14 20.23 -13.06
N TYR A 123 23.24 20.04 -12.34
CA TYR A 123 23.23 19.82 -10.89
C TYR A 123 23.67 21.06 -10.10
N PHE A 124 23.26 21.16 -8.84
CA PHE A 124 23.48 22.32 -7.97
C PHE A 124 24.22 21.95 -6.68
N GLU A 125 24.95 22.91 -6.10
CA GLU A 125 25.67 22.69 -4.84
C GLU A 125 24.71 22.28 -3.71
N GLY A 126 25.15 21.33 -2.89
CA GLY A 126 24.38 20.73 -1.80
C GLY A 126 23.37 19.65 -2.22
N GLU A 127 23.13 19.42 -3.51
CA GLU A 127 22.15 18.47 -4.03
C GLU A 127 22.57 17.00 -3.80
N LYS A 128 21.60 16.11 -3.48
CA LYS A 128 21.81 14.66 -3.38
C LYS A 128 21.50 13.97 -4.71
N VAL A 129 22.43 13.18 -5.22
CA VAL A 129 22.40 12.54 -6.54
C VAL A 129 22.89 11.10 -6.47
N PHE A 130 22.57 10.30 -7.48
CA PHE A 130 23.26 9.04 -7.77
C PHE A 130 24.43 9.28 -8.72
N VAL A 131 25.51 8.53 -8.53
CA VAL A 131 26.69 8.56 -9.39
C VAL A 131 27.08 7.13 -9.76
N ASP A 132 27.22 6.89 -11.05
CA ASP A 132 27.70 5.63 -11.62
C ASP A 132 29.24 5.61 -11.60
N ILE A 133 29.80 4.64 -10.88
CA ILE A 133 31.24 4.43 -10.77
C ILE A 133 31.50 2.97 -11.13
N GLN A 134 32.08 2.76 -12.31
CA GLN A 134 32.44 1.43 -12.84
C GLN A 134 31.23 0.49 -13.08
N GLY A 135 30.02 1.03 -13.21
CA GLY A 135 28.76 0.28 -13.40
C GLY A 135 27.88 0.19 -12.16
N ASP A 136 28.42 0.54 -10.98
CA ASP A 136 27.70 0.55 -9.71
C ASP A 136 27.23 1.97 -9.35
N LYS A 137 26.02 2.10 -8.78
CA LYS A 137 25.43 3.39 -8.41
C LYS A 137 25.58 3.69 -6.94
N PHE A 138 26.24 4.80 -6.62
CA PHE A 138 26.44 5.29 -5.26
C PHE A 138 25.65 6.57 -5.00
N TRP A 139 25.19 6.76 -3.77
CA TRP A 139 24.69 8.07 -3.35
C TRP A 139 25.86 9.04 -3.18
N ALA A 140 25.70 10.25 -3.71
CA ALA A 140 26.64 11.33 -3.52
C ALA A 140 25.94 12.67 -3.28
N ARG A 141 26.67 13.62 -2.70
CA ARG A 141 26.27 15.01 -2.56
C ARG A 141 27.16 15.87 -3.45
N VAL A 142 26.58 16.78 -4.23
CA VAL A 142 27.35 17.78 -4.99
C VAL A 142 27.95 18.77 -4.00
N ALA A 143 29.27 18.73 -3.84
CA ALA A 143 30.02 19.65 -2.97
C ALA A 143 30.26 20.99 -3.67
N HIS A 144 30.68 20.98 -4.94
CA HIS A 144 30.88 22.19 -5.75
C HIS A 144 30.52 21.98 -7.22
N VAL A 145 30.13 23.07 -7.91
CA VAL A 145 29.90 23.07 -9.36
C VAL A 145 30.87 24.03 -10.05
N TYR A 146 31.68 23.50 -10.97
CA TYR A 146 32.62 24.26 -11.77
C TYR A 146 32.06 24.50 -13.18
N PRO A 147 31.78 25.75 -13.58
CA PRO A 147 31.38 26.07 -14.94
C PRO A 147 32.55 25.89 -15.93
N PRO A 148 32.26 25.70 -17.23
CA PRO A 148 33.30 25.63 -18.26
C PRO A 148 34.21 26.85 -18.28
N LYS A 149 35.51 26.61 -18.50
CA LYS A 149 36.55 27.63 -18.54
C LYS A 149 36.42 28.53 -19.78
N SER A 150 35.60 29.57 -19.70
CA SER A 150 35.69 30.68 -20.64
C SER A 150 37.01 31.45 -20.43
N PRO A 151 37.63 32.00 -21.48
CA PRO A 151 38.89 32.76 -21.36
C PRO A 151 38.72 34.15 -20.72
N SER A 152 37.56 34.49 -20.16
CA SER A 152 37.27 35.86 -19.69
C SER A 152 36.29 35.93 -18.52
N THR A 153 36.63 35.36 -17.35
CA THR A 153 36.05 35.77 -16.05
C THR A 153 36.95 35.41 -14.86
N SER A 154 37.96 36.23 -14.59
CA SER A 154 38.64 36.28 -13.28
C SER A 154 37.83 37.15 -12.31
N SER A 155 36.72 36.64 -11.78
CA SER A 155 35.90 37.36 -10.80
C SER A 155 35.27 36.41 -9.77
N SER A 156 35.77 36.47 -8.54
CA SER A 156 35.28 35.74 -7.36
C SER A 156 34.02 36.38 -6.78
N SER A 157 32.95 36.44 -7.57
CA SER A 157 31.62 36.94 -7.17
C SER A 157 30.57 35.82 -7.28
N PRO A 158 29.60 35.74 -6.34
CA PRO A 158 28.60 34.67 -6.31
C PRO A 158 27.56 34.88 -7.42
N HIS A 159 27.88 34.44 -8.63
CA HIS A 159 26.95 34.43 -9.76
C HIS A 159 26.21 33.07 -9.83
N PRO A 160 24.88 33.06 -10.08
CA PRO A 160 24.12 31.82 -10.19
C PRO A 160 24.65 30.90 -11.29
N VAL A 161 24.97 29.66 -10.93
CA VAL A 161 25.38 28.60 -11.86
C VAL A 161 24.19 28.22 -12.78
N HIS A 162 24.47 27.76 -14.00
CA HIS A 162 23.46 27.35 -15.01
C HIS A 162 22.49 28.46 -15.47
N ARG A 163 22.85 29.75 -15.32
CA ARG A 163 21.94 30.87 -15.66
C ARG A 163 21.48 30.90 -17.13
N ILE A 164 22.34 30.49 -18.08
CA ILE A 164 21.99 30.42 -19.52
C ILE A 164 21.29 29.10 -19.84
N GLY A 165 21.73 28.02 -19.19
CA GLY A 165 21.14 26.68 -19.24
C GLY A 165 19.69 26.61 -18.77
N GLY A 166 19.34 27.41 -17.76
CA GLY A 166 17.98 27.55 -17.23
C GLY A 166 17.09 28.55 -17.96
N ASP A 167 17.58 29.25 -19.00
CA ASP A 167 16.77 30.25 -19.71
C ASP A 167 15.76 29.58 -20.66
N LEU A 168 14.48 29.67 -20.30
CA LEU A 168 13.36 29.15 -21.09
C LEU A 168 12.98 30.04 -22.29
N SER A 169 13.56 31.23 -22.44
CA SER A 169 13.36 32.08 -23.63
C SER A 169 14.18 31.62 -24.84
N LEU A 170 15.23 30.83 -24.62
CA LEU A 170 16.05 30.20 -25.67
C LEU A 170 15.46 28.85 -26.10
N THR A 171 15.74 28.41 -27.34
CA THR A 171 15.41 27.04 -27.76
C THR A 171 16.31 26.01 -27.06
N LEU A 172 15.93 24.72 -27.05
CA LEU A 172 16.71 23.67 -26.39
C LEU A 172 18.16 23.67 -26.90
N GLU A 173 18.30 23.61 -28.22
CA GLU A 173 19.55 23.67 -28.98
C GLU A 173 20.40 24.92 -28.68
N GLN A 174 19.81 26.11 -28.67
CA GLN A 174 20.54 27.37 -28.45
C GLN A 174 21.16 27.49 -27.06
N SER A 175 20.49 26.93 -26.06
CA SER A 175 20.97 26.91 -24.68
C SER A 175 22.06 25.84 -24.49
N ILE A 176 21.93 24.66 -25.12
CA ILE A 176 23.01 23.67 -25.17
C ILE A 176 24.24 24.25 -25.89
N GLN A 177 24.07 24.90 -27.05
CA GLN A 177 25.16 25.51 -27.80
C GLN A 177 25.92 26.62 -27.04
N ARG A 178 25.26 27.29 -26.10
CA ARG A 178 25.84 28.40 -25.32
C ARG A 178 26.32 28.01 -23.93
N ASP A 179 25.86 26.87 -23.40
CA ASP A 179 26.01 26.46 -22.01
C ASP A 179 25.79 24.94 -21.87
N ASP A 180 26.58 24.11 -22.58
CA ASP A 180 26.38 22.65 -22.61
C ASP A 180 26.54 22.04 -21.20
N PRO A 181 25.56 21.28 -20.66
CA PRO A 181 25.69 20.64 -19.35
C PRO A 181 26.87 19.67 -19.24
N LYS A 182 27.38 19.15 -20.37
CA LYS A 182 28.53 18.23 -20.41
C LYS A 182 29.88 18.93 -20.18
N ASP A 183 29.95 20.24 -20.43
CA ASP A 183 31.17 21.03 -20.22
C ASP A 183 31.36 21.47 -18.75
N TYR A 184 30.40 21.14 -17.87
CA TYR A 184 30.48 21.34 -16.43
C TYR A 184 31.17 20.19 -15.71
N PHE A 185 31.97 20.54 -14.70
CA PHE A 185 32.55 19.58 -13.77
C PHE A 185 31.91 19.74 -12.39
N TYR A 186 31.52 18.63 -11.80
CA TYR A 186 30.85 18.55 -10.52
C TYR A 186 31.76 17.85 -9.53
N LYS A 187 32.15 18.55 -8.47
CA LYS A 187 32.84 17.94 -7.35
C LYS A 187 31.79 17.32 -6.43
N ILE A 188 31.80 15.99 -6.34
CA ILE A 188 30.87 15.21 -5.54
C ILE A 188 31.57 14.63 -4.31
N GLN A 189 30.81 14.39 -3.25
CA GLN A 189 31.23 13.62 -2.09
C GLN A 189 30.31 12.40 -1.93
N ILE A 190 30.87 11.20 -1.93
CA ILE A 190 30.08 9.96 -1.80
C ILE A 190 29.62 9.80 -0.35
N VAL A 191 28.36 9.40 -0.17
CA VAL A 191 27.68 9.29 1.12
C VAL A 191 27.44 7.82 1.43
N GLU A 192 27.88 7.37 2.60
CA GLU A 192 27.66 6.00 3.07
C GLU A 192 26.18 5.77 3.42
N ASP A 193 25.66 4.59 3.04
CA ASP A 193 24.28 4.20 3.35
C ASP A 193 24.10 3.98 4.86
N GLY A 194 23.33 4.86 5.52
CA GLY A 194 23.03 4.79 6.95
C GLY A 194 23.08 6.12 7.70
N ALA A 195 23.68 7.17 7.10
CA ALA A 195 23.74 8.49 7.73
C ALA A 195 22.38 9.23 7.67
N ASN A 196 21.62 9.20 8.77
CA ASN A 196 20.41 10.00 8.93
C ASN A 196 20.72 11.50 8.80
N TRP A 197 19.99 12.19 7.91
CA TRP A 197 20.20 13.61 7.63
C TRP A 197 19.41 14.51 8.58
N HIS A 198 20.11 15.45 9.24
CA HIS A 198 19.50 16.56 9.98
C HIS A 198 19.85 17.89 9.30
N PRO A 199 18.86 18.76 8.97
CA PRO A 199 19.09 19.94 8.13
C PRO A 199 19.89 21.07 8.80
N ASN A 200 20.11 21.03 10.12
CA ASN A 200 20.93 21.99 10.85
C ASN A 200 22.17 21.28 11.40
N GLY A 201 23.35 21.66 10.89
CA GLY A 201 24.60 21.02 11.24
C GLY A 201 25.18 21.47 12.59
N THR A 202 25.39 20.50 13.49
CA THR A 202 26.47 20.54 14.47
C THR A 202 27.29 19.26 14.33
N HIS A 203 28.42 19.33 13.62
CA HIS A 203 29.35 18.23 13.51
C HIS A 203 30.08 18.02 14.85
N THR A 204 29.72 16.97 15.59
CA THR A 204 30.59 16.41 16.62
C THR A 204 31.62 15.53 15.93
N ASN A 205 32.88 15.94 15.92
CA ASN A 205 33.98 15.12 15.38
C ASN A 205 34.17 13.86 16.25
N GLY A 206 33.59 12.74 15.83
CA GLY A 206 33.90 11.41 16.36
C GLY A 206 35.22 10.91 15.77
N THR A 207 36.17 10.61 16.64
CA THR A 207 37.53 10.20 16.27
C THR A 207 37.54 8.88 15.49
N THR A 208 38.32 8.83 14.40
CA THR A 208 38.56 7.63 13.60
C THR A 208 39.31 6.54 14.37
N THR A 209 38.78 5.31 14.36
CA THR A 209 39.52 4.09 14.70
C THR A 209 39.43 3.10 13.54
N ASN A 210 40.52 2.97 12.78
CA ASN A 210 40.62 2.05 11.65
C ASN A 210 40.66 0.58 12.12
N GLY A 211 39.85 -0.27 11.49
CA GLY A 211 39.93 -1.73 11.59
C GLY A 211 39.25 -2.39 10.39
N HIS A 212 40.03 -2.89 9.43
CA HIS A 212 39.49 -3.63 8.28
C HIS A 212 39.22 -5.09 8.64
N HIS A 213 38.12 -5.67 8.14
CA HIS A 213 38.18 -6.58 6.99
C HIS A 213 36.78 -6.85 6.39
N ALA A 214 36.71 -6.88 5.06
CA ALA A 214 35.48 -7.06 4.27
C ALA A 214 35.24 -8.54 3.91
N ASP A 215 34.01 -8.86 3.47
CA ASP A 215 33.76 -9.73 2.30
C ASP A 215 32.26 -9.69 1.89
N ASP A 216 31.89 -8.59 1.24
CA ASP A 216 30.67 -8.48 0.43
C ASP A 216 30.94 -7.58 -0.78
N PRO A 217 30.77 -8.05 -2.04
CA PRO A 217 31.28 -7.32 -3.21
C PRO A 217 30.69 -5.91 -3.38
N SER A 218 29.38 -5.75 -3.20
CA SER A 218 28.68 -4.47 -3.36
C SER A 218 28.98 -3.49 -2.22
N GLN A 219 28.98 -3.94 -0.97
CA GLN A 219 29.35 -3.08 0.17
C GLN A 219 30.83 -2.71 0.17
N SER A 220 31.72 -3.57 -0.34
CA SER A 220 33.15 -3.26 -0.46
C SER A 220 33.42 -2.03 -1.33
N ALA A 221 32.60 -1.79 -2.35
CA ALA A 221 32.70 -0.61 -3.21
C ALA A 221 32.15 0.66 -2.53
N SER A 222 31.06 0.54 -1.76
CA SER A 222 30.51 1.64 -0.96
C SER A 222 31.51 2.12 0.10
N VAL A 223 32.11 1.20 0.86
CA VAL A 223 33.15 1.50 1.87
C VAL A 223 34.44 2.01 1.23
N LYS A 224 34.83 1.50 0.05
CA LYS A 224 36.02 1.98 -0.68
C LYS A 224 35.93 3.45 -1.08
N TRP A 225 34.72 3.95 -1.34
CA TRP A 225 34.50 5.31 -1.81
C TRP A 225 33.79 6.22 -0.79
N GLY A 226 33.38 5.70 0.37
CA GLY A 226 32.74 6.45 1.45
C GLY A 226 33.50 7.73 1.80
N GLY A 227 32.81 8.87 1.81
CA GLY A 227 33.38 10.19 2.06
C GLY A 227 34.34 10.73 0.99
N SER A 228 34.68 9.95 -0.04
CA SER A 228 35.62 10.35 -1.10
C SER A 228 35.07 11.51 -1.93
N LEU A 229 35.95 12.46 -2.21
CA LEU A 229 35.69 13.56 -3.14
C LEU A 229 36.15 13.17 -4.55
N MET A 230 35.26 13.28 -5.53
CA MET A 230 35.56 13.04 -6.94
C MET A 230 35.09 14.20 -7.81
N ASP A 231 35.77 14.44 -8.92
CA ASP A 231 35.32 15.36 -9.96
C ASP A 231 34.70 14.53 -11.11
N VAL A 232 33.42 14.77 -11.41
CA VAL A 232 32.65 14.03 -12.42
C VAL A 232 31.92 14.98 -13.38
N THR A 233 31.45 14.46 -14.51
CA THR A 233 30.57 15.19 -15.45
C THR A 233 29.13 14.68 -15.33
N CYS A 234 28.17 15.40 -15.92
CA CYS A 234 26.75 15.05 -15.83
C CYS A 234 26.39 13.66 -16.37
N THR A 235 27.23 13.07 -17.24
CA THR A 235 26.97 11.79 -17.93
C THR A 235 27.01 10.56 -17.02
N VAL A 236 27.70 10.64 -15.88
CA VAL A 236 27.73 9.58 -14.85
C VAL A 236 26.87 9.92 -13.63
N MET A 237 26.11 11.02 -13.68
CA MET A 237 25.25 11.47 -12.59
C MET A 237 23.78 11.26 -12.97
N SER A 238 22.94 10.95 -11.98
CA SER A 238 21.48 10.93 -12.16
C SER A 238 20.75 11.35 -10.88
N ARG A 239 19.52 11.84 -11.02
CA ARG A 239 18.66 12.17 -9.87
C ARG A 239 17.81 10.98 -9.45
N ASP A 240 17.42 10.97 -8.17
CA ASP A 240 16.34 10.11 -7.71
C ASP A 240 15.02 10.52 -8.39
N ARG A 241 14.35 9.55 -9.02
CA ARG A 241 13.06 9.70 -9.69
C ARG A 241 11.93 10.08 -8.71
N LEU A 242 12.10 9.76 -7.42
CA LEU A 242 11.18 10.14 -6.34
C LEU A 242 11.43 11.55 -5.76
N ALA A 243 12.52 12.20 -6.16
CA ALA A 243 12.86 13.59 -5.80
C ALA A 243 12.70 14.57 -6.98
N PHE A 244 13.04 14.14 -8.20
CA PHE A 244 12.94 14.97 -9.41
C PHE A 244 12.38 14.18 -10.60
N SER A 245 11.15 14.51 -10.98
CA SER A 245 10.47 13.95 -12.16
C SER A 245 9.38 14.90 -12.66
N LYS A 246 8.85 14.65 -13.86
CA LYS A 246 7.79 15.48 -14.47
C LYS A 246 6.53 15.54 -13.60
N SER A 247 6.16 14.46 -12.92
CA SER A 247 5.00 14.43 -12.02
C SER A 247 5.24 15.28 -10.77
N ILE A 248 6.45 15.26 -10.20
CA ILE A 248 6.86 16.07 -9.05
C ILE A 248 6.93 17.56 -9.43
N LEU A 249 7.54 17.90 -10.58
CA LEU A 249 7.55 19.27 -11.12
C LEU A 249 6.14 19.80 -11.35
N ARG A 250 5.22 18.96 -11.87
CA ARG A 250 3.80 19.32 -12.05
C ARG A 250 3.11 19.64 -10.72
N ARG A 251 3.42 18.93 -9.62
CA ARG A 251 2.92 19.27 -8.26
C ARG A 251 3.58 20.55 -7.73
N PHE A 252 4.90 20.68 -7.88
CA PHE A 252 5.67 21.86 -7.48
C PHE A 252 5.15 23.16 -8.09
N PHE A 253 4.88 23.19 -9.40
CA PHE A 253 4.37 24.39 -10.06
C PHE A 253 2.93 24.74 -9.69
N ARG A 254 2.05 23.76 -9.41
CA ARG A 254 0.71 24.04 -8.87
C ARG A 254 0.77 24.75 -7.51
N GLU A 255 1.77 24.38 -6.70
CA GLU A 255 1.94 24.96 -5.38
C GLU A 255 2.66 26.31 -5.41
N THR A 256 3.56 26.56 -6.36
CA THR A 256 4.46 27.74 -6.33
C THR A 256 4.19 28.82 -7.37
N VAL A 257 3.44 28.52 -8.45
CA VAL A 257 3.30 29.42 -9.62
C VAL A 257 1.84 29.58 -10.02
N ASP A 258 1.46 30.81 -10.33
CA ASP A 258 0.15 31.22 -10.82
C ASP A 258 0.21 31.67 -12.29
N ARG A 259 -0.94 31.65 -12.97
CA ARG A 259 -1.12 32.24 -14.30
C ARG A 259 -2.54 32.74 -14.48
N ASP A 260 -2.67 33.98 -14.93
CA ASP A 260 -3.95 34.61 -15.23
C ASP A 260 -4.66 33.90 -16.42
N PRO A 261 -5.99 33.70 -16.39
CA PRO A 261 -6.75 33.02 -17.46
C PRO A 261 -6.77 33.75 -18.82
N ALA A 262 -6.29 34.99 -18.93
CA ALA A 262 -6.20 35.72 -20.19
C ALA A 262 -5.19 35.12 -21.20
N VAL A 263 -5.37 35.49 -22.47
CA VAL A 263 -4.55 35.00 -23.58
C VAL A 263 -3.12 35.52 -23.44
N ALA A 264 -2.14 34.64 -23.70
CA ALA A 264 -0.71 34.93 -23.53
C ALA A 264 -0.32 35.53 -22.16
N SER A 265 -1.09 35.25 -21.10
CA SER A 265 -0.66 35.55 -19.73
C SER A 265 0.60 34.75 -19.38
N PRO A 266 1.64 35.40 -18.85
CA PRO A 266 2.83 34.71 -18.39
C PRO A 266 2.57 33.96 -17.08
N TRP A 267 3.43 32.98 -16.78
CA TRP A 267 3.52 32.34 -15.48
C TRP A 267 4.24 33.26 -14.48
N THR A 268 3.76 33.32 -13.24
CA THR A 268 4.30 34.19 -12.18
C THR A 268 4.36 33.44 -10.86
N VAL A 269 5.52 33.44 -10.21
CA VAL A 269 5.72 32.84 -8.87
C VAL A 269 4.86 33.58 -7.84
N LYS A 270 4.24 32.83 -6.91
CA LYS A 270 3.36 33.39 -5.87
C LYS A 270 4.15 34.36 -4.98
N PRO A 271 3.60 35.53 -4.55
CA PRO A 271 4.39 36.59 -3.90
C PRO A 271 5.20 36.15 -2.68
N HIS A 272 4.62 35.35 -1.78
CA HIS A 272 5.31 34.83 -0.59
C HIS A 272 6.43 33.83 -0.91
N ILE A 273 6.31 33.11 -2.03
CA ILE A 273 7.35 32.21 -2.54
C ILE A 273 8.47 33.03 -3.20
N ALA A 274 8.11 34.07 -3.94
CA ALA A 274 9.07 35.00 -4.54
C ALA A 274 9.91 35.71 -3.46
N GLU A 275 9.27 36.18 -2.37
CA GLU A 275 9.96 36.73 -1.21
C GLU A 275 10.90 35.70 -0.55
N LYS A 276 10.43 34.47 -0.28
CA LYS A 276 11.25 33.40 0.32
C LYS A 276 12.55 33.13 -0.45
N TYR A 277 12.51 33.13 -1.77
CA TYR A 277 13.67 32.83 -2.63
C TYR A 277 14.34 34.07 -3.25
N GLY A 278 13.99 35.29 -2.78
CA GLY A 278 14.61 36.54 -3.26
C GLY A 278 14.36 36.86 -4.74
N LEU A 279 13.25 36.38 -5.30
CA LEU A 279 12.89 36.58 -6.71
C LEU A 279 12.21 37.92 -6.93
N GLU A 280 12.56 38.59 -8.03
CA GLU A 280 11.97 39.88 -8.40
C GLU A 280 10.48 39.73 -8.76
N THR A 281 9.62 40.48 -8.06
CA THR A 281 8.16 40.44 -8.20
C THR A 281 7.64 41.42 -9.25
N VAL A 282 8.42 42.44 -9.61
CA VAL A 282 8.07 43.45 -10.61
C VAL A 282 8.65 43.04 -11.97
N MET A 283 7.78 42.80 -12.96
CA MET A 283 8.22 42.43 -14.31
C MET A 283 8.97 43.60 -14.99
N PRO A 284 10.22 43.41 -15.45
CA PRO A 284 11.01 44.42 -16.16
C PRO A 284 10.31 44.95 -17.42
N ASP A 285 10.57 46.20 -17.77
CA ASP A 285 9.86 46.89 -18.86
C ASP A 285 10.05 46.24 -20.23
N ASP A 286 11.19 45.61 -20.50
CA ASP A 286 11.44 44.96 -21.79
C ASP A 286 10.71 43.60 -21.90
N VAL A 287 10.65 42.85 -20.80
CA VAL A 287 9.83 41.63 -20.70
C VAL A 287 8.34 42.01 -20.82
N ARG A 288 7.91 43.09 -20.18
CA ARG A 288 6.54 43.62 -20.28
C ARG A 288 6.14 43.95 -21.71
N LYS A 289 6.99 44.66 -22.46
CA LYS A 289 6.78 44.97 -23.89
C LYS A 289 6.70 43.69 -24.72
N GLY A 290 7.58 42.71 -24.49
CA GLY A 290 7.55 41.41 -25.16
C GLY A 290 6.24 40.65 -24.94
N VAL A 291 5.81 40.54 -23.68
CA VAL A 291 4.54 39.91 -23.28
C VAL A 291 3.34 40.63 -23.91
N GLU A 292 3.35 41.96 -23.98
CA GLU A 292 2.30 42.73 -24.66
C GLU A 292 2.24 42.49 -26.18
N ILE A 293 3.38 42.37 -26.85
CA ILE A 293 3.45 42.10 -28.30
C ILE A 293 2.86 40.72 -28.60
N VAL A 294 3.26 39.69 -27.84
CA VAL A 294 2.73 38.32 -27.98
C VAL A 294 1.22 38.30 -27.71
N ARG A 295 0.76 38.98 -26.65
CA ARG A 295 -0.66 39.10 -26.31
C ARG A 295 -1.48 39.78 -27.42
N LYS A 296 -1.00 40.91 -27.97
CA LYS A 296 -1.66 41.63 -29.08
C LYS A 296 -1.75 40.73 -30.32
N GLY A 297 -0.65 40.08 -30.70
CA GLY A 297 -0.60 39.19 -31.86
C GLY A 297 -1.48 37.93 -31.74
N GLU A 298 -1.61 37.33 -30.55
CA GLU A 298 -2.47 36.16 -30.36
C GLU A 298 -3.96 36.53 -30.28
N ILE A 299 -4.30 37.69 -29.70
CA ILE A 299 -5.67 38.24 -29.76
C ILE A 299 -6.06 38.55 -31.22
N GLU A 300 -5.15 39.12 -32.01
CA GLU A 300 -5.40 39.43 -33.43
C GLU A 300 -5.53 38.17 -34.29
N LYS A 301 -4.74 37.12 -34.04
CA LYS A 301 -4.94 35.79 -34.64
C LYS A 301 -6.32 35.20 -34.31
N ARG A 302 -6.75 35.25 -33.05
CA ARG A 302 -8.09 34.77 -32.64
C ARG A 302 -9.21 35.58 -33.28
N LYS A 303 -9.03 36.90 -33.40
CA LYS A 303 -9.96 37.78 -34.09
C LYS A 303 -10.06 37.42 -35.58
N LYS A 304 -8.92 37.20 -36.26
CA LYS A 304 -8.91 36.76 -37.66
C LYS A 304 -9.59 35.40 -37.87
N ILE A 305 -9.38 34.44 -36.97
CA ILE A 305 -10.05 33.12 -37.01
C ILE A 305 -11.57 33.26 -36.77
N TRP A 306 -12.00 34.25 -35.97
CA TRP A 306 -13.41 34.57 -35.77
C TRP A 306 -14.01 35.26 -37.01
N ASP A 307 -13.32 36.25 -37.58
CA ASP A 307 -13.68 36.95 -38.83
C ASP A 307 -13.72 35.99 -40.06
N GLU A 308 -12.90 34.93 -40.09
CA GLU A 308 -12.93 33.87 -41.10
C GLU A 308 -14.08 32.86 -40.91
N LYS A 309 -14.66 32.77 -39.70
CA LYS A 309 -15.68 31.77 -39.34
C LYS A 309 -17.11 32.31 -39.30
N GLU A 310 -17.30 33.61 -39.09
CA GLU A 310 -18.60 34.29 -39.23
C GLU A 310 -18.47 35.55 -40.11
N GLY A 311 -18.88 35.42 -41.38
CA GLY A 311 -18.86 36.53 -42.34
C GLY A 311 -19.96 37.59 -42.05
N PRO A 312 -19.73 38.89 -42.36
CA PRO A 312 -20.67 39.95 -42.00
C PRO A 312 -21.91 40.00 -42.92
N PRO A 313 -23.14 40.17 -42.38
CA PRO A 313 -24.34 40.35 -43.20
C PRO A 313 -24.38 41.72 -43.88
N SER A 314 -24.90 41.73 -45.12
CA SER A 314 -24.86 42.88 -46.03
C SER A 314 -25.78 44.05 -45.65
N LYS A 315 -25.33 45.28 -45.92
CA LYS A 315 -26.07 46.53 -45.73
C LYS A 315 -27.27 46.65 -46.68
N LYS A 316 -28.47 46.22 -46.26
CA LYS A 316 -29.72 46.67 -46.94
C LYS A 316 -30.99 46.76 -46.09
N GLN A 317 -30.91 47.15 -44.81
CA GLN A 317 -32.12 47.37 -43.98
C GLN A 317 -32.06 48.51 -42.93
N LYS A 318 -31.22 49.53 -43.14
CA LYS A 318 -31.08 50.68 -42.21
C LYS A 318 -32.21 51.73 -42.33
N LYS A 319 -33.47 51.29 -42.44
CA LYS A 319 -34.65 52.20 -42.45
C LYS A 319 -35.91 51.69 -41.74
N ASN A 320 -35.92 50.47 -41.21
CA ASN A 320 -37.04 49.91 -40.42
C ASN A 320 -36.68 49.67 -38.94
N ALA A 321 -35.52 50.16 -38.47
CA ALA A 321 -34.98 49.83 -37.15
C ALA A 321 -35.74 50.48 -35.98
N ASP A 322 -36.09 51.77 -36.09
CA ASP A 322 -36.53 52.57 -34.93
C ASP A 322 -37.94 52.22 -34.41
N ILE A 323 -38.79 51.61 -35.23
CA ILE A 323 -40.12 51.13 -34.82
C ILE A 323 -40.05 49.70 -34.24
N LYS A 324 -39.07 48.89 -34.68
CA LYS A 324 -38.88 47.51 -34.17
C LYS A 324 -38.18 47.51 -32.81
N ALA A 325 -37.17 48.38 -32.63
CA ALA A 325 -36.40 48.50 -31.39
C ALA A 325 -37.29 48.71 -30.16
N LYS A 326 -38.26 49.63 -30.23
CA LYS A 326 -39.14 49.96 -29.11
C LYS A 326 -40.11 48.84 -28.71
N LYS A 327 -40.39 47.92 -29.63
CA LYS A 327 -41.26 46.76 -29.38
C LYS A 327 -40.46 45.55 -28.89
N GLU A 328 -39.27 45.33 -29.46
CA GLU A 328 -38.31 44.33 -28.94
C GLU A 328 -37.77 44.70 -27.55
N GLU A 329 -37.70 45.98 -27.18
CA GLU A 329 -37.29 46.41 -25.84
C GLU A 329 -38.35 46.08 -24.77
N GLU A 330 -39.64 46.30 -25.05
CA GLU A 330 -40.73 45.91 -24.14
C GLU A 330 -40.91 44.38 -24.08
N GLU A 331 -40.73 43.69 -25.21
CA GLU A 331 -40.79 42.23 -25.28
C GLU A 331 -39.60 41.58 -24.55
N ARG A 332 -38.36 42.05 -24.77
CA ARG A 332 -37.19 41.61 -23.99
C ARG A 332 -37.29 41.96 -22.51
N ALA A 333 -37.87 43.10 -22.14
CA ALA A 333 -38.10 43.42 -20.72
C ALA A 333 -39.08 42.44 -20.06
N ARG A 334 -40.11 41.96 -20.80
CA ARG A 334 -41.00 40.90 -20.33
C ARG A 334 -40.35 39.53 -20.32
N GLU A 335 -39.56 39.17 -21.34
CA GLU A 335 -38.79 37.92 -21.37
C GLU A 335 -37.76 37.89 -20.22
N ILE A 336 -37.03 38.99 -19.97
CA ILE A 336 -36.11 39.11 -18.85
C ILE A 336 -36.86 39.00 -17.52
N ALA A 337 -38.01 39.66 -17.34
CA ALA A 337 -38.80 39.53 -16.12
C ALA A 337 -39.38 38.11 -15.92
N GLU A 338 -39.85 37.44 -16.98
CA GLU A 338 -40.32 36.05 -16.92
C GLU A 338 -39.16 35.07 -16.68
N GLN A 339 -37.97 35.36 -17.20
CA GLN A 339 -36.76 34.57 -17.03
C GLN A 339 -36.14 34.79 -15.64
N GLU A 340 -36.16 36.01 -15.09
CA GLU A 340 -35.84 36.30 -13.69
C GLU A 340 -36.86 35.68 -12.74
N GLN A 341 -38.16 35.65 -13.09
CA GLN A 341 -39.17 34.97 -12.29
C GLN A 341 -38.98 33.44 -12.33
N LYS A 342 -38.71 32.86 -13.50
CA LYS A 342 -38.33 31.43 -13.63
C LYS A 342 -37.00 31.12 -12.95
N GLU A 343 -36.03 32.03 -12.94
CA GLU A 343 -34.79 31.87 -12.17
C GLU A 343 -35.04 32.00 -10.67
N ARG A 344 -35.91 32.90 -10.21
CA ARG A 344 -36.34 32.97 -8.79
C ARG A 344 -37.10 31.73 -8.36
N GLU A 345 -38.02 31.23 -9.18
CA GLU A 345 -38.76 29.99 -8.92
C GLU A 345 -37.84 28.76 -9.00
N ALA A 346 -36.89 28.73 -9.94
CA ALA A 346 -35.86 27.68 -10.03
C ALA A 346 -34.86 27.75 -8.85
N GLN A 347 -34.47 28.94 -8.40
CA GLN A 347 -33.63 29.15 -7.21
C GLN A 347 -34.40 28.79 -5.93
N ALA A 348 -35.68 29.14 -5.81
CA ALA A 348 -36.56 28.72 -4.72
C ALA A 348 -36.77 27.21 -4.71
N ALA A 349 -36.94 26.58 -5.88
CA ALA A 349 -36.98 25.13 -6.03
C ALA A 349 -35.62 24.47 -5.73
N LEU A 350 -34.50 25.14 -6.01
CA LEU A 350 -33.14 24.72 -5.61
C LEU A 350 -32.92 24.85 -4.10
N LEU A 351 -33.48 25.89 -3.46
CA LEU A 351 -33.46 26.10 -2.00
C LEU A 351 -34.36 25.08 -1.29
N ALA A 352 -35.53 24.77 -1.86
CA ALA A 352 -36.39 23.67 -1.38
C ALA A 352 -35.69 22.30 -1.55
N LYS A 353 -35.06 22.03 -2.70
CA LYS A 353 -34.24 20.82 -2.94
C LYS A 353 -32.93 20.78 -2.16
N LYS A 354 -32.49 21.90 -1.54
CA LYS A 354 -31.31 21.93 -0.65
C LYS A 354 -31.61 21.38 0.75
N LYS A 355 -32.88 21.17 1.15
CA LYS A 355 -33.19 20.41 2.37
C LYS A 355 -32.81 18.94 2.19
N LYS A 356 -31.61 18.60 2.68
CA LYS A 356 -30.95 17.28 2.70
C LYS A 356 -30.68 16.68 1.31
N LYS A 357 -29.55 17.08 0.70
CA LYS A 357 -28.85 16.18 -0.24
C LYS A 357 -28.62 14.83 0.47
N PRO A 358 -28.95 13.67 -0.13
CA PRO A 358 -28.67 12.38 0.50
C PRO A 358 -27.16 12.20 0.67
N LEU A 359 -26.74 11.78 1.86
CA LEU A 359 -25.33 11.49 2.18
C LEU A 359 -24.83 10.39 1.25
N LYS A 360 -23.80 10.66 0.44
CA LYS A 360 -23.20 9.66 -0.46
C LYS A 360 -22.28 8.77 0.38
N TYR A 361 -22.69 7.53 0.56
CA TYR A 361 -21.88 6.47 1.15
C TYR A 361 -20.98 5.81 0.07
N PRO A 362 -19.79 5.30 0.44
CA PRO A 362 -19.15 5.40 1.75
C PRO A 362 -18.64 6.80 2.09
N THR A 363 -18.87 7.25 3.33
CA THR A 363 -18.34 8.51 3.89
C THR A 363 -17.33 8.22 5.00
N GLU A 364 -16.71 9.24 5.58
CA GLU A 364 -15.83 9.05 6.75
C GLU A 364 -16.61 8.34 7.88
N ASP A 365 -15.97 7.39 8.56
CA ASP A 365 -16.66 6.40 9.39
C ASP A 365 -17.26 6.99 10.67
N LEU A 366 -16.63 8.00 11.26
CA LEU A 366 -17.17 8.73 12.41
C LEU A 366 -18.31 9.69 11.98
N ASP A 367 -18.35 10.17 10.73
CA ASP A 367 -19.52 10.89 10.16
C ASP A 367 -20.78 10.00 10.04
N VAL A 368 -20.67 8.67 10.18
CA VAL A 368 -21.81 7.76 9.99
C VAL A 368 -22.72 7.77 11.21
N VAL A 369 -23.69 8.66 11.21
CA VAL A 369 -24.72 8.76 12.26
C VAL A 369 -25.61 7.49 12.30
N PRO A 370 -25.74 6.81 13.45
CA PRO A 370 -26.71 5.72 13.63
C PRO A 370 -28.15 6.20 13.40
N SER A 371 -28.93 5.45 12.63
CA SER A 371 -30.32 5.77 12.33
C SER A 371 -31.22 5.68 13.57
N GLU A 372 -32.37 6.36 13.56
CA GLU A 372 -33.37 6.24 14.64
C GLU A 372 -33.81 4.79 14.89
N ARG A 373 -33.81 3.94 13.84
CA ARG A 373 -34.14 2.52 13.99
C ARG A 373 -33.06 1.77 14.74
N GLU A 374 -31.79 2.01 14.41
CA GLU A 374 -30.65 1.41 15.13
C GLU A 374 -30.63 1.91 16.58
N ARG A 375 -30.82 3.21 16.84
CA ARG A 375 -30.95 3.77 18.21
C ARG A 375 -32.11 3.15 19.00
N ARG A 376 -33.28 2.92 18.38
CA ARG A 376 -34.43 2.24 19.03
C ARG A 376 -34.25 0.73 19.25
N GLN A 377 -33.31 0.10 18.55
CA GLN A 377 -32.99 -1.33 18.71
C GLN A 377 -31.82 -1.57 19.68
N GLY A 378 -31.24 -0.49 20.22
CA GLY A 378 -29.93 -0.51 20.88
C GLY A 378 -28.81 -0.43 19.84
N LEU A 379 -27.81 0.42 20.09
CA LEU A 379 -26.55 0.34 19.36
C LEU A 379 -25.94 -1.04 19.61
N LYS A 380 -25.49 -1.70 18.54
CA LYS A 380 -24.75 -2.96 18.68
C LYS A 380 -23.37 -2.62 19.22
N VAL A 381 -23.06 -3.15 20.40
CA VAL A 381 -21.72 -3.16 20.96
C VAL A 381 -20.84 -4.09 20.12
N ARG A 382 -19.57 -3.74 19.92
CA ARG A 382 -18.58 -4.63 19.29
C ARG A 382 -18.40 -5.89 20.17
N PRO A 383 -18.29 -7.11 19.63
CA PRO A 383 -17.88 -8.25 20.45
C PRO A 383 -16.53 -7.95 21.13
N LEU A 384 -16.38 -8.37 22.38
CA LEU A 384 -15.19 -8.06 23.16
C LEU A 384 -14.00 -8.92 22.68
N PRO A 385 -12.89 -8.32 22.22
CA PRO A 385 -11.67 -9.08 21.96
C PRO A 385 -11.08 -9.57 23.28
N LYS A 386 -10.59 -10.81 23.32
CA LYS A 386 -9.95 -11.38 24.52
C LYS A 386 -8.63 -10.65 24.76
N LYS A 387 -8.53 -9.99 25.90
CA LYS A 387 -7.35 -9.26 26.40
C LYS A 387 -6.42 -10.12 27.29
N ASP A 388 -6.86 -11.33 27.66
CA ASP A 388 -6.04 -12.32 28.38
C ASP A 388 -5.02 -12.93 27.41
N LEU A 389 -3.92 -12.20 27.22
CA LEU A 389 -2.85 -12.52 26.28
C LEU A 389 -1.64 -13.09 27.04
N PRO A 390 -0.99 -14.15 26.52
CA PRO A 390 0.16 -14.74 27.18
C PRO A 390 1.32 -13.74 27.25
N PHE A 391 2.05 -13.76 28.36
CA PHE A 391 3.26 -12.96 28.60
C PHE A 391 3.05 -11.43 28.74
N GLY A 392 1.80 -10.94 28.80
CA GLY A 392 1.51 -9.54 29.13
C GLY A 392 2.21 -8.53 28.20
N ILE A 393 3.09 -7.69 28.76
CA ILE A 393 3.86 -6.70 27.96
C ILE A 393 4.79 -7.34 26.93
N SER A 394 5.21 -8.59 27.14
CA SER A 394 6.06 -9.35 26.23
C SER A 394 5.28 -10.04 25.11
N PHE A 395 3.95 -9.91 25.07
CA PHE A 395 3.10 -10.50 24.04
C PHE A 395 3.45 -10.03 22.62
N GLU A 396 3.68 -8.72 22.42
CA GLU A 396 4.03 -8.20 21.08
C GLU A 396 5.38 -8.73 20.59
N PRO A 397 6.49 -8.65 21.38
CA PRO A 397 7.74 -9.34 21.04
C PRO A 397 7.55 -10.83 20.73
N PHE A 398 6.77 -11.57 21.53
CA PHE A 398 6.45 -12.99 21.31
C PHE A 398 5.71 -13.25 19.99
N LEU A 399 4.72 -12.42 19.65
CA LEU A 399 3.98 -12.53 18.39
C LEU A 399 4.86 -12.20 17.19
N MET A 400 5.76 -11.23 17.34
CA MET A 400 6.68 -10.78 16.29
C MET A 400 7.82 -11.79 16.04
N THR A 401 8.38 -12.43 17.07
CA THR A 401 9.35 -13.53 16.89
C THR A 401 8.71 -14.73 16.22
N TRP A 402 7.50 -15.12 16.64
CA TRP A 402 6.74 -16.16 15.95
C TRP A 402 6.50 -15.80 14.49
N GLY A 403 6.03 -14.58 14.22
CA GLY A 403 5.79 -14.06 12.88
C GLY A 403 7.04 -14.12 12.02
N TYR A 404 8.20 -13.71 12.55
CA TYR A 404 9.50 -13.78 11.88
C TYR A 404 9.88 -15.23 11.52
N LEU A 405 9.89 -16.14 12.51
CA LEU A 405 10.28 -17.54 12.32
C LEU A 405 9.42 -18.28 11.29
N GLN A 406 8.12 -17.96 11.24
CA GLN A 406 7.18 -18.53 10.30
C GLN A 406 7.34 -17.96 8.88
N THR A 407 7.54 -16.64 8.81
CA THR A 407 7.71 -15.91 7.55
C THR A 407 9.02 -16.32 6.87
N PHE A 408 10.13 -16.30 7.60
CA PHE A 408 11.47 -16.64 7.12
C PHE A 408 11.86 -18.11 7.33
N GLY A 409 10.90 -18.98 7.64
CA GLY A 409 11.16 -20.41 7.82
C GLY A 409 11.73 -21.14 6.58
N VAL A 410 11.65 -20.53 5.39
CA VAL A 410 12.35 -21.06 4.20
C VAL A 410 13.86 -20.79 4.27
N PRO A 411 14.36 -19.53 4.28
CA PRO A 411 15.80 -19.25 4.41
C PRO A 411 16.41 -19.70 5.75
N LEU A 412 15.62 -19.80 6.83
CA LEU A 412 16.07 -20.36 8.12
C LEU A 412 16.11 -21.90 8.15
N HIS A 413 15.68 -22.59 7.09
CA HIS A 413 15.53 -24.05 7.07
C HIS A 413 14.63 -24.61 8.20
N LEU A 414 13.63 -23.84 8.61
CA LEU A 414 12.76 -24.10 9.76
C LEU A 414 11.34 -24.46 9.28
N SER A 415 10.84 -25.63 9.68
CA SER A 415 9.47 -26.05 9.35
C SER A 415 8.42 -25.23 10.10
N PRO A 416 7.22 -25.02 9.54
CA PRO A 416 6.19 -24.27 10.24
C PRO A 416 5.68 -25.00 11.49
N PHE A 417 5.29 -24.23 12.51
CA PHE A 417 4.64 -24.68 13.76
C PHE A 417 3.50 -23.72 14.14
N SER A 418 2.59 -24.12 15.04
CA SER A 418 1.51 -23.22 15.47
C SER A 418 1.99 -22.18 16.49
N LEU A 419 1.24 -21.08 16.66
CA LEU A 419 1.50 -20.11 17.74
C LEU A 419 1.35 -20.76 19.12
N ASP A 420 0.38 -21.67 19.28
CA ASP A 420 0.15 -22.42 20.51
C ASP A 420 1.28 -23.41 20.84
N ASP A 421 1.94 -23.99 19.81
CA ASP A 421 3.14 -24.80 20.01
C ASP A 421 4.33 -23.94 20.47
N TYR A 422 4.49 -22.74 19.92
CA TYR A 422 5.55 -21.81 20.29
C TYR A 422 5.38 -21.27 21.73
N GLU A 423 4.16 -20.91 22.11
CA GLU A 423 3.78 -20.51 23.47
C GLU A 423 4.21 -21.57 24.50
N ARG A 424 3.81 -22.83 24.26
CA ARG A 424 4.14 -23.98 25.12
C ARG A 424 5.63 -24.31 25.12
N ALA A 425 6.32 -24.13 24.00
CA ALA A 425 7.74 -24.36 23.87
C ALA A 425 8.58 -23.34 24.68
N ILE A 426 8.15 -22.07 24.75
CA ILE A 426 8.80 -21.05 25.60
C ILE A 426 8.54 -21.31 27.08
N LEU A 427 7.29 -21.67 27.43
CA LEU A 427 6.88 -22.04 28.80
C LEU A 427 7.53 -23.32 29.31
N HIS A 428 8.15 -24.12 28.43
CA HIS A 428 8.79 -25.37 28.81
C HIS A 428 10.02 -25.14 29.71
N SER A 429 10.02 -25.87 30.84
CA SER A 429 11.01 -25.73 31.92
C SER A 429 11.62 -27.06 32.40
N GLN A 430 11.30 -28.19 31.75
CA GLN A 430 11.82 -29.51 32.13
C GLN A 430 13.24 -29.71 31.56
N VAL A 431 14.18 -30.12 32.42
CA VAL A 431 15.57 -30.41 32.02
C VAL A 431 15.69 -31.82 31.44
N ASP A 432 15.07 -32.82 32.07
CA ASP A 432 15.17 -34.25 31.70
C ASP A 432 14.51 -34.61 30.35
N ASN A 433 13.67 -33.73 29.82
CA ASN A 433 12.87 -33.97 28.62
C ASN A 433 12.88 -32.73 27.71
N PRO A 434 14.02 -32.39 27.09
CA PRO A 434 14.26 -31.10 26.47
C PRO A 434 13.35 -30.81 25.27
N CYS A 435 12.91 -29.56 25.15
CA CYS A 435 12.06 -29.12 24.04
C CYS A 435 12.83 -29.02 22.72
N PHE A 436 12.63 -30.01 21.83
CA PHE A 436 13.26 -30.05 20.51
C PHE A 436 12.94 -28.83 19.64
N LEU A 437 11.72 -28.28 19.71
CA LEU A 437 11.33 -27.09 18.96
C LEU A 437 12.18 -25.85 19.33
N ILE A 438 12.43 -25.60 20.62
CA ILE A 438 13.30 -24.50 21.07
C ILE A 438 14.74 -24.70 20.61
N ALA A 439 15.28 -25.91 20.77
CA ALA A 439 16.65 -26.24 20.36
C ALA A 439 16.85 -26.04 18.85
N GLU A 440 15.86 -26.43 18.04
CA GLU A 440 15.91 -26.26 16.58
C GLU A 440 15.75 -24.79 16.17
N ILE A 441 14.85 -24.02 16.79
CA ILE A 441 14.69 -22.57 16.54
C ILE A 441 16.02 -21.85 16.76
N HIS A 442 16.66 -22.05 17.93
CA HIS A 442 17.96 -21.45 18.22
C HIS A 442 19.03 -21.94 17.26
N THR A 443 19.06 -23.23 16.94
CA THR A 443 20.03 -23.80 15.99
C THR A 443 19.91 -23.16 14.60
N CYS A 444 18.69 -23.00 14.07
CA CYS A 444 18.42 -22.33 12.80
C CYS A 444 18.88 -20.87 12.81
N LEU A 445 18.57 -20.11 13.87
CA LEU A 445 19.04 -18.74 14.05
C LEU A 445 20.57 -18.66 14.15
N ILE A 446 21.21 -19.50 14.97
CA ILE A 446 22.68 -19.58 15.12
C ILE A 446 23.36 -19.89 13.78
N TYR A 447 22.82 -20.81 12.99
CA TYR A 447 23.38 -21.11 11.66
C TYR A 447 23.24 -19.94 10.68
N ASN A 448 22.14 -19.20 10.76
CA ASN A 448 21.92 -18.00 9.96
C ASN A 448 22.87 -16.85 10.40
N LEU A 449 23.06 -16.65 11.70
CA LEU A 449 23.98 -15.64 12.27
C LEU A 449 25.44 -15.84 11.84
N ARG A 450 25.88 -17.04 11.46
CA ARG A 450 27.22 -17.28 10.87
C ARG A 450 27.46 -16.54 9.55
N GLN A 451 26.40 -16.04 8.91
CA GLN A 451 26.46 -15.23 7.69
C GLN A 451 26.49 -13.72 7.98
N VAL A 452 26.27 -13.32 9.24
CA VAL A 452 26.21 -11.92 9.69
C VAL A 452 27.56 -11.55 10.29
N GLN A 453 28.10 -10.38 9.94
CA GLN A 453 29.37 -9.92 10.53
C GLN A 453 29.17 -9.45 11.96
N GLY A 454 29.81 -10.11 12.92
CA GLY A 454 29.89 -9.73 14.33
C GLY A 454 31.23 -9.05 14.67
N HIS A 455 31.26 -8.30 15.78
CA HIS A 455 32.51 -7.77 16.34
C HIS A 455 32.85 -8.59 17.58
N ARG A 456 33.97 -9.31 17.53
CA ARG A 456 34.32 -10.29 18.59
C ARG A 456 34.39 -9.62 19.96
N HIS A 457 33.70 -10.19 20.94
CA HIS A 457 33.59 -9.68 22.32
C HIS A 457 32.80 -8.35 22.47
N SER A 458 31.92 -7.99 21.52
CA SER A 458 30.98 -6.85 21.61
C SER A 458 30.30 -6.72 22.98
N ALA A 459 29.83 -7.84 23.54
CA ALA A 459 29.15 -7.84 24.83
C ALA A 459 30.08 -7.42 25.98
N ILE A 460 31.32 -7.93 25.99
CA ILE A 460 32.30 -7.63 27.05
C ILE A 460 32.72 -6.16 26.99
N VAL A 461 32.96 -5.62 25.78
CA VAL A 461 33.27 -4.20 25.58
C VAL A 461 32.10 -3.34 26.07
N SER A 462 30.88 -3.65 25.64
CA SER A 462 29.69 -2.87 26.03
C SER A 462 29.34 -2.96 27.52
N LEU A 463 29.61 -4.10 28.18
CA LEU A 463 29.47 -4.24 29.63
C LEU A 463 30.54 -3.43 30.38
N SER A 464 31.78 -3.42 29.87
CA SER A 464 32.88 -2.60 30.41
C SER A 464 32.59 -1.10 30.30
N GLU A 465 32.02 -0.66 29.17
CA GLU A 465 31.54 0.71 28.97
C GLU A 465 30.40 1.06 29.95
N MET A 466 29.42 0.15 30.12
CA MET A 466 28.32 0.34 31.09
C MET A 466 28.85 0.52 32.51
N LYS A 467 29.86 -0.27 32.93
CA LYS A 467 30.53 -0.12 34.23
C LYS A 467 31.13 1.27 34.39
N GLN A 468 31.92 1.72 33.40
CA GLN A 468 32.54 3.05 33.41
C GLN A 468 31.49 4.19 33.44
N GLU A 469 30.36 4.04 32.71
CA GLU A 469 29.25 5.01 32.77
C GLU A 469 28.57 5.05 34.16
N MET A 470 28.42 3.91 34.86
CA MET A 470 27.86 3.87 36.22
C MET A 470 28.82 4.47 37.25
N GLU A 471 30.11 4.10 37.20
CA GLU A 471 31.17 4.67 38.05
C GLU A 471 31.26 6.20 37.88
N ALA A 472 31.27 6.69 36.64
CA ALA A 472 31.31 8.12 36.33
C ALA A 472 30.06 8.90 36.81
N ARG A 473 28.91 8.23 36.96
CA ARG A 473 27.68 8.80 37.52
C ARG A 473 27.55 8.60 39.03
N GLY A 474 28.48 7.87 39.67
CA GLY A 474 28.40 7.52 41.09
C GLY A 474 27.22 6.58 41.43
N ILE A 475 26.75 5.80 40.46
CA ILE A 475 25.67 4.82 40.65
C ILE A 475 26.29 3.52 41.19
N PRO A 476 25.92 3.04 42.39
CA PRO A 476 26.42 1.77 42.90
C PRO A 476 25.88 0.61 42.08
N ASP A 477 26.70 -0.42 41.88
CA ASP A 477 26.26 -1.69 41.30
C ASP A 477 25.43 -2.45 42.35
N MET A 478 24.16 -2.70 42.04
CA MET A 478 23.17 -3.29 42.96
C MET A 478 22.75 -4.71 42.57
N ASP A 479 23.29 -5.26 41.48
CA ASP A 479 23.04 -6.63 41.05
C ASP A 479 23.96 -7.63 41.78
N ASP A 480 23.48 -8.84 42.08
CA ASP A 480 24.22 -9.85 42.86
C ASP A 480 25.56 -10.28 42.24
N VAL A 481 25.67 -10.19 40.90
CA VAL A 481 26.89 -10.53 40.14
C VAL A 481 27.47 -9.26 39.52
N SER A 482 28.65 -8.87 39.98
CA SER A 482 29.37 -7.69 39.47
C SER A 482 29.71 -7.82 37.98
N ILE A 483 29.82 -6.68 37.29
CA ILE A 483 30.17 -6.67 35.86
C ILE A 483 31.51 -7.37 35.59
N ASP A 484 32.52 -7.19 36.45
CA ASP A 484 33.84 -7.82 36.27
C ASP A 484 33.73 -9.35 36.28
N ALA A 485 33.06 -9.92 37.29
CA ALA A 485 32.84 -11.36 37.41
C ALA A 485 32.05 -11.93 36.22
N LEU A 486 31.04 -11.19 35.75
CA LEU A 486 30.27 -11.55 34.56
C LEU A 486 31.12 -11.54 33.28
N THR A 487 31.99 -10.53 33.11
CA THR A 487 32.90 -10.47 31.96
C THR A 487 33.95 -11.57 32.00
N ASP A 488 34.52 -11.87 33.16
CA ASP A 488 35.51 -12.94 33.34
C ASP A 488 34.90 -14.31 33.00
N ALA A 489 33.71 -14.64 33.52
CA ALA A 489 33.01 -15.88 33.19
C ALA A 489 32.67 -16.01 31.69
N LEU A 490 32.45 -14.88 30.99
CA LEU A 490 32.16 -14.85 29.57
C LEU A 490 33.41 -15.01 28.67
N ILE A 491 34.62 -14.80 29.19
CA ILE A 491 35.87 -14.98 28.41
C ILE A 491 36.01 -16.43 27.92
N ASP A 492 35.76 -17.41 28.80
CA ASP A 492 35.96 -18.84 28.48
C ASP A 492 34.76 -19.48 27.76
N LYS A 493 33.59 -18.84 27.81
CA LYS A 493 32.35 -19.35 27.20
C LYS A 493 32.10 -18.80 25.78
N GLY A 494 31.31 -19.55 25.00
CA GLY A 494 30.91 -19.18 23.63
C GLY A 494 32.02 -19.16 22.58
N ASN A 495 33.22 -19.66 22.90
CA ASN A 495 34.37 -19.56 22.01
C ASN A 495 34.25 -20.48 20.78
N SER A 496 34.55 -19.93 19.59
CA SER A 496 34.49 -20.64 18.29
C SER A 496 33.11 -21.18 17.89
N TRP A 497 32.02 -20.58 18.40
CA TRP A 497 30.63 -20.97 18.11
C TRP A 497 30.30 -21.11 16.62
N GLU A 498 30.87 -20.25 15.77
CA GLU A 498 30.75 -20.30 14.30
C GLU A 498 31.13 -21.66 13.68
N ARG A 499 32.05 -22.38 14.32
CA ARG A 499 32.60 -23.66 13.83
C ARG A 499 31.96 -24.87 14.48
N ASN A 500 31.18 -24.70 15.54
CA ASN A 500 30.57 -25.81 16.28
C ASN A 500 29.47 -26.50 15.44
N PRO A 501 29.56 -27.81 15.17
CA PRO A 501 28.54 -28.53 14.40
C PRO A 501 27.37 -28.99 15.29
N LEU A 502 26.26 -28.26 15.27
CA LEU A 502 25.03 -28.60 16.02
C LEU A 502 24.27 -29.74 15.32
N ARG A 503 24.65 -30.99 15.54
CA ARG A 503 24.11 -32.16 14.81
C ARG A 503 22.69 -32.54 15.25
N ALA A 504 21.82 -32.78 14.30
CA ALA A 504 20.46 -33.29 14.57
C ALA A 504 20.46 -34.70 15.21
N SER A 505 21.47 -35.51 14.94
CA SER A 505 21.67 -36.84 15.56
C SER A 505 21.99 -36.78 17.05
N GLU A 506 22.47 -35.65 17.53
CA GLU A 506 22.89 -35.40 18.92
C GLU A 506 21.91 -34.42 19.60
N THR A 507 20.64 -34.39 19.17
CA THR A 507 19.61 -33.49 19.71
C THR A 507 19.98 -31.99 19.70
N ARG A 508 20.86 -31.58 18.77
CA ARG A 508 21.46 -30.23 18.69
C ARG A 508 22.30 -29.84 19.92
N ASP A 509 22.94 -30.80 20.59
CA ASP A 509 23.77 -30.53 21.77
C ASP A 509 24.82 -29.41 21.52
N GLY A 510 25.13 -28.66 22.58
CA GLY A 510 26.00 -27.47 22.53
C GLY A 510 25.39 -26.21 21.89
N TRP A 511 24.09 -26.19 21.58
CA TRP A 511 23.45 -24.97 21.05
C TRP A 511 23.44 -23.82 22.06
N HIS A 512 23.31 -24.11 23.36
CA HIS A 512 23.32 -23.11 24.43
C HIS A 512 24.66 -22.34 24.51
N ASP A 513 25.81 -23.03 24.52
CA ASP A 513 27.12 -22.38 24.47
C ASP A 513 27.32 -21.62 23.16
N SER A 514 26.82 -22.15 22.04
CA SER A 514 26.91 -21.49 20.74
C SER A 514 26.10 -20.18 20.70
N MET A 515 24.93 -20.17 21.34
CA MET A 515 24.10 -18.97 21.55
C MET A 515 24.79 -17.93 22.44
N ILE A 516 25.47 -18.35 23.51
CA ILE A 516 26.30 -17.44 24.32
C ILE A 516 27.41 -16.82 23.45
N GLY A 517 27.99 -17.58 22.52
CA GLY A 517 28.90 -17.07 21.51
C GLY A 517 28.28 -16.00 20.60
N CYS A 518 27.06 -16.24 20.08
CA CYS A 518 26.32 -15.23 19.31
C CYS A 518 26.08 -13.95 20.12
N LEU A 519 25.68 -14.06 21.40
CA LEU A 519 25.52 -12.90 22.29
C LEU A 519 26.86 -12.17 22.49
N LYS A 520 27.94 -12.89 22.74
CA LYS A 520 29.30 -12.36 22.95
C LYS A 520 29.77 -11.48 21.79
N ASP A 521 29.46 -11.87 20.55
CA ASP A 521 29.97 -11.23 19.34
C ASP A 521 28.99 -10.26 18.62
N HIS A 522 27.68 -10.31 18.92
CA HIS A 522 26.69 -9.41 18.30
C HIS A 522 25.92 -8.51 19.27
N ALA A 523 25.81 -8.87 20.55
CA ALA A 523 25.01 -8.11 21.51
C ALA A 523 25.80 -6.97 22.14
N THR A 524 25.10 -5.88 22.45
CA THR A 524 25.57 -4.77 23.28
C THR A 524 24.44 -4.37 24.21
N VAL A 525 24.74 -3.71 25.34
CA VAL A 525 23.71 -3.27 26.31
C VAL A 525 22.69 -2.32 25.65
N ARG A 526 23.08 -1.59 24.60
CA ARG A 526 22.19 -0.72 23.83
C ARG A 526 21.28 -1.48 22.85
N LYS A 527 21.79 -2.53 22.20
CA LYS A 527 20.99 -3.37 21.28
C LYS A 527 20.13 -4.40 22.00
N PHE A 528 20.58 -4.86 23.17
CA PHE A 528 19.89 -5.85 23.99
C PHE A 528 19.94 -5.42 25.47
N PRO A 529 18.96 -4.61 25.94
CA PRO A 529 18.97 -4.10 27.32
C PRO A 529 18.93 -5.18 28.41
N ARG A 530 18.43 -6.38 28.10
CA ARG A 530 18.40 -7.55 29.00
C ARG A 530 19.70 -8.36 29.00
N LEU A 531 20.74 -7.95 28.26
CA LEU A 531 22.02 -8.64 28.12
C LEU A 531 22.64 -9.05 29.45
N ARG A 532 22.70 -8.15 30.44
CA ARG A 532 23.26 -8.46 31.77
C ARG A 532 22.46 -9.56 32.46
N ALA A 533 21.15 -9.39 32.58
CA ALA A 533 20.26 -10.34 33.25
C ALA A 533 20.32 -11.76 32.62
N VAL A 534 20.26 -11.83 31.29
CA VAL A 534 20.30 -13.09 30.52
C VAL A 534 21.64 -13.79 30.68
N LEU A 535 22.76 -13.08 30.54
CA LEU A 535 24.08 -13.68 30.72
C LEU A 535 24.33 -14.10 32.17
N THR A 536 23.90 -13.32 33.16
CA THR A 536 23.99 -13.70 34.57
C THR A 536 23.23 -15.00 34.84
N HIS A 537 21.98 -15.12 34.35
CA HIS A 537 21.19 -16.34 34.53
C HIS A 537 21.79 -17.57 33.82
N LEU A 538 22.45 -17.40 32.67
CA LEU A 538 23.02 -18.52 31.89
C LEU A 538 24.42 -18.96 32.36
N LEU A 539 25.13 -18.11 33.11
CA LEU A 539 26.52 -18.35 33.53
C LEU A 539 26.69 -18.61 35.04
N PHE A 540 25.73 -18.19 35.87
CA PHE A 540 25.81 -18.31 37.32
C PHE A 540 24.63 -19.12 37.88
N PRO A 541 24.85 -19.92 38.96
CA PRO A 541 23.76 -20.60 39.64
C PRO A 541 22.81 -19.59 40.31
N PRO A 542 21.52 -19.94 40.54
CA PRO A 542 20.56 -19.08 41.24
C PRO A 542 21.06 -18.64 42.62
N ALA A 543 20.73 -17.42 43.05
CA ALA A 543 21.19 -16.85 44.32
C ALA A 543 20.93 -17.76 45.53
N ASP A 544 19.76 -18.41 45.59
CA ASP A 544 19.39 -19.37 46.65
C ASP A 544 20.35 -20.58 46.74
N ALA A 545 20.94 -20.99 45.62
CA ALA A 545 21.89 -22.09 45.56
C ALA A 545 23.33 -21.67 45.91
N GLN A 546 23.68 -20.38 45.77
CA GLN A 546 25.03 -19.87 46.06
C GLN A 546 25.40 -19.93 47.56
N ILE A 547 24.40 -20.05 48.44
CA ILE A 547 24.59 -20.03 49.91
C ILE A 547 25.19 -21.35 50.44
N ASP A 548 25.02 -22.48 49.73
CA ASP A 548 25.40 -23.83 50.20
C ASP A 548 26.66 -24.40 49.51
N VAL A 549 27.25 -23.68 48.55
CA VAL A 549 28.42 -24.15 47.80
C VAL A 549 29.71 -23.82 48.55
N GLY A 550 30.06 -24.71 49.49
CA GLY A 550 31.45 -24.87 49.90
C GLY A 550 32.34 -25.24 48.69
N SER A 551 33.59 -24.79 48.72
CA SER A 551 34.57 -24.84 47.61
C SER A 551 34.96 -26.26 47.15
N ASP A 552 34.03 -27.02 46.55
CA ASP A 552 34.27 -28.34 45.96
C ASP A 552 34.08 -28.31 44.43
N SER A 553 35.14 -28.70 43.71
CA SER A 553 35.27 -28.58 42.25
C SER A 553 34.23 -29.36 41.44
N SER A 554 33.51 -30.30 42.06
CA SER A 554 32.47 -31.13 41.43
C SER A 554 31.12 -30.44 41.29
N SER A 555 30.93 -29.27 41.90
CA SER A 555 29.68 -28.49 41.83
C SER A 555 29.49 -27.72 40.52
N HIS A 556 30.58 -27.33 39.84
CA HIS A 556 30.53 -26.56 38.59
C HIS A 556 29.93 -27.34 37.41
N ASP A 557 30.01 -28.67 37.39
CA ASP A 557 29.45 -29.49 36.32
C ASP A 557 27.91 -29.61 36.39
N LEU A 558 27.28 -29.23 37.51
CA LEU A 558 25.83 -29.28 37.69
C LEU A 558 25.08 -28.06 37.12
N TYR A 559 25.78 -26.94 36.94
CA TYR A 559 25.20 -25.66 36.51
C TYR A 559 25.78 -25.22 35.16
N THR A 560 25.28 -25.86 34.10
CA THR A 560 25.60 -25.53 32.71
C THR A 560 24.53 -24.62 32.09
N PRO A 561 24.83 -23.89 31.00
CA PRO A 561 23.82 -23.16 30.24
C PRO A 561 22.63 -24.02 29.80
N ALA A 562 22.85 -25.31 29.54
CA ALA A 562 21.80 -26.27 29.16
C ALA A 562 20.85 -26.62 30.31
N THR A 563 21.36 -26.72 31.54
CA THR A 563 20.54 -26.93 32.75
C THR A 563 19.86 -25.66 33.24
N LEU A 564 20.45 -24.48 32.96
CA LEU A 564 19.94 -23.18 33.42
C LEU A 564 18.89 -22.59 32.46
N TYR A 565 19.05 -22.71 31.14
CA TYR A 565 18.12 -22.11 30.17
C TYR A 565 16.62 -22.49 30.41
N PRO A 566 16.25 -23.74 30.75
CA PRO A 566 14.85 -24.08 31.03
C PRO A 566 14.21 -23.28 32.17
N SER A 567 14.99 -22.91 33.20
CA SER A 567 14.51 -22.11 34.35
C SER A 567 14.56 -20.59 34.12
N MET A 568 15.09 -20.13 32.98
CA MET A 568 15.19 -18.70 32.67
C MET A 568 13.81 -18.02 32.60
N PRO A 569 13.67 -16.78 33.10
CA PRO A 569 12.43 -16.02 33.00
C PRO A 569 11.89 -15.95 31.58
N VAL A 570 10.57 -16.01 31.44
CA VAL A 570 9.92 -16.09 30.12
C VAL A 570 10.13 -14.82 29.31
N ASP A 571 10.08 -13.65 29.95
CA ASP A 571 10.37 -12.36 29.30
C ASP A 571 11.80 -12.32 28.74
N ASP A 572 12.76 -12.93 29.45
CA ASP A 572 14.15 -13.03 29.02
C ASP A 572 14.34 -14.04 27.86
N LYS A 573 13.60 -15.16 27.86
CA LYS A 573 13.53 -16.09 26.71
C LYS A 573 12.97 -15.39 25.46
N ILE A 574 11.92 -14.59 25.62
CA ILE A 574 11.28 -13.84 24.51
C ILE A 574 12.21 -12.74 24.00
N ALA A 575 12.79 -11.93 24.90
CA ALA A 575 13.71 -10.85 24.53
C ALA A 575 14.98 -11.36 23.84
N LEU A 576 15.51 -12.51 24.27
CA LEU A 576 16.63 -13.20 23.63
C LEU A 576 16.27 -13.66 22.21
N LEU A 577 15.12 -14.31 22.02
CA LEU A 577 14.65 -14.73 20.71
C LEU A 577 14.38 -13.54 19.78
N ALA A 578 13.84 -12.43 20.32
CA ALA A 578 13.64 -11.18 19.58
C ALA A 578 14.98 -10.61 19.08
N PHE A 579 15.97 -10.49 19.97
CA PHE A 579 17.32 -10.04 19.60
C PHE A 579 17.96 -10.94 18.52
N LEU A 580 17.85 -12.27 18.64
CA LEU A 580 18.39 -13.18 17.64
C LEU A 580 17.66 -13.06 16.28
N CYS A 581 16.35 -12.85 16.28
CA CYS A 581 15.58 -12.58 15.07
C CYS A 581 16.03 -11.26 14.41
N ASP A 582 16.16 -10.18 15.19
CA ASP A 582 16.59 -8.84 14.73
C ASP A 582 18.01 -8.85 14.14
N VAL A 583 18.94 -9.66 14.67
CA VAL A 583 20.26 -9.83 14.07
C VAL A 583 20.16 -10.66 12.77
N SER A 584 19.39 -11.75 12.79
CA SER A 584 19.27 -12.68 11.64
C SER A 584 18.65 -12.06 10.38
N ILE A 585 17.87 -10.97 10.50
CA ILE A 585 17.28 -10.29 9.34
C ILE A 585 18.35 -9.71 8.39
N SER A 586 19.53 -9.39 8.92
CA SER A 586 20.68 -8.84 8.16
C SER A 586 21.50 -9.90 7.41
N SER A 587 21.09 -11.17 7.46
CA SER A 587 21.79 -12.27 6.80
C SER A 587 21.59 -12.29 5.29
N LYS A 588 22.64 -12.69 4.55
CA LYS A 588 22.60 -12.80 3.09
C LYS A 588 21.48 -13.71 2.59
N SER A 589 21.17 -14.79 3.32
CA SER A 589 20.08 -15.71 2.98
C SER A 589 18.66 -15.15 3.20
N VAL A 590 18.45 -14.25 4.18
CA VAL A 590 17.16 -13.57 4.36
C VAL A 590 16.97 -12.48 3.29
N HIS A 591 18.00 -11.67 3.03
CA HIS A 591 17.96 -10.66 1.97
C HIS A 591 17.69 -11.28 0.58
N ALA A 592 18.45 -12.30 0.18
CA ALA A 592 18.22 -12.99 -1.11
C ALA A 592 16.83 -13.63 -1.22
N TYR A 593 16.24 -14.05 -0.10
CA TYR A 593 14.85 -14.54 -0.08
C TYR A 593 13.83 -13.40 -0.28
N MET A 594 14.06 -12.23 0.31
CA MET A 594 13.21 -11.04 0.12
C MET A 594 13.26 -10.55 -1.33
N ASP A 595 14.44 -10.45 -1.93
CA ASP A 595 14.62 -10.00 -3.32
C ASP A 595 13.87 -10.93 -4.30
N ASN A 596 14.02 -12.25 -4.13
CA ASN A 596 13.25 -13.24 -4.90
C ASN A 596 11.73 -13.15 -4.64
N CYS A 597 11.28 -12.76 -3.44
CA CYS A 597 9.86 -12.51 -3.20
C CYS A 597 9.36 -11.28 -3.98
N GLU A 598 10.17 -10.23 -4.14
CA GLU A 598 9.81 -9.04 -4.90
C GLU A 598 9.74 -9.31 -6.41
N GLU A 599 10.68 -10.11 -6.93
CA GLU A 599 10.65 -10.61 -8.32
C GLU A 599 9.38 -11.44 -8.59
N GLN A 600 9.10 -12.42 -7.72
CA GLN A 600 7.90 -13.26 -7.85
C GLN A 600 6.59 -12.46 -7.73
N LEU A 601 6.51 -11.48 -6.82
CA LEU A 601 5.36 -10.57 -6.75
C LEU A 601 5.18 -9.75 -8.04
N THR A 602 6.27 -9.35 -8.67
CA THR A 602 6.24 -8.61 -9.95
C THR A 602 5.70 -9.48 -11.08
N GLN A 603 6.07 -10.77 -11.11
CA GLN A 603 5.50 -11.72 -12.06
C GLN A 603 4.01 -12.00 -11.78
N LEU A 604 3.63 -12.29 -10.53
CA LEU A 604 2.23 -12.53 -10.16
C LEU A 604 1.31 -11.34 -10.47
N ARG A 605 1.81 -10.09 -10.43
CA ARG A 605 1.05 -8.92 -10.89
C ARG A 605 0.74 -8.97 -12.39
N LYS A 606 1.70 -9.37 -13.23
CA LYS A 606 1.50 -9.55 -14.68
C LYS A 606 0.49 -10.66 -14.95
N ASP A 607 0.69 -11.82 -14.33
CA ASP A 607 -0.19 -12.99 -14.48
C ASP A 607 -1.62 -12.67 -14.03
N LYS A 608 -1.79 -11.96 -12.89
CA LYS A 608 -3.09 -11.49 -12.41
C LYS A 608 -3.78 -10.54 -13.39
N ILE A 609 -3.04 -9.64 -14.04
CA ILE A 609 -3.59 -8.73 -15.06
C ILE A 609 -4.02 -9.52 -16.31
N GLU A 610 -3.22 -10.48 -16.76
CA GLU A 610 -3.55 -11.32 -17.92
C GLU A 610 -4.79 -12.19 -17.67
N LEU A 611 -4.82 -12.93 -16.55
CA LEU A 611 -5.99 -13.76 -16.21
C LEU A 611 -7.26 -12.93 -16.01
N ASN A 612 -7.18 -11.71 -15.45
CA ASN A 612 -8.35 -10.83 -15.36
C ASN A 612 -8.82 -10.29 -16.72
N ARG A 613 -7.91 -10.05 -17.67
CA ARG A 613 -8.28 -9.71 -19.06
C ARG A 613 -9.00 -10.88 -19.73
N GLU A 614 -8.51 -12.10 -19.57
CA GLU A 614 -9.13 -13.29 -20.16
C GLU A 614 -10.48 -13.62 -19.49
N ARG A 615 -10.56 -13.48 -18.17
CA ARG A 615 -11.81 -13.57 -17.40
C ARG A 615 -12.87 -12.62 -17.93
N LYS A 616 -12.49 -11.36 -18.20
CA LYS A 616 -13.39 -10.35 -18.77
C LYS A 616 -13.86 -10.72 -20.18
N ARG A 617 -12.96 -11.21 -21.05
CA ARG A 617 -13.31 -11.69 -22.40
C ARG A 617 -14.31 -12.85 -22.36
N LEU A 618 -14.11 -13.83 -21.48
CA LEU A 618 -15.06 -14.94 -21.32
C LEU A 618 -16.42 -14.47 -20.76
N GLN A 619 -16.44 -13.51 -19.84
CA GLN A 619 -17.67 -12.90 -19.34
C GLN A 619 -18.42 -12.12 -20.44
N GLU A 620 -17.70 -11.37 -21.27
CA GLU A 620 -18.26 -10.68 -22.45
C GLU A 620 -18.82 -11.67 -23.47
N LEU A 621 -18.10 -12.75 -23.79
CA LEU A 621 -18.57 -13.84 -24.66
C LEU A 621 -19.83 -14.52 -24.10
N MET A 622 -19.88 -14.81 -22.80
CA MET A 622 -21.05 -15.40 -22.15
C MET A 622 -22.25 -14.45 -22.16
N ALA A 623 -22.03 -13.14 -21.98
CA ALA A 623 -23.08 -12.13 -22.08
C ALA A 623 -23.62 -11.99 -23.52
N GLU A 624 -22.75 -12.04 -24.54
CA GLU A 624 -23.17 -12.05 -25.94
C GLU A 624 -23.96 -13.31 -26.33
N LEU A 625 -23.56 -14.48 -25.82
CA LEU A 625 -24.27 -15.73 -26.07
C LEU A 625 -25.64 -15.75 -25.37
N ALA A 626 -25.75 -15.17 -24.17
CA ALA A 626 -27.02 -15.04 -23.45
C ALA A 626 -27.96 -13.98 -24.07
N GLY A 627 -27.42 -12.85 -24.56
CA GLY A 627 -28.22 -11.78 -25.17
C GLY A 627 -28.93 -12.19 -26.47
N LYS A 628 -28.38 -13.17 -27.20
CA LYS A 628 -28.94 -13.68 -28.47
C LYS A 628 -30.27 -14.45 -28.30
N ASP A 629 -30.66 -14.82 -27.07
CA ASP A 629 -31.93 -15.51 -26.78
C ASP A 629 -33.15 -14.56 -26.64
N GLU A 630 -32.96 -13.28 -26.29
CA GLU A 630 -34.08 -12.34 -26.08
C GLU A 630 -34.70 -11.85 -27.42
N ASP A 631 -33.88 -11.63 -28.45
CA ASP A 631 -34.28 -11.04 -29.75
C ASP A 631 -35.20 -11.93 -30.63
N THR A 632 -35.62 -13.12 -30.17
CA THR A 632 -36.52 -14.01 -30.96
C THR A 632 -37.83 -14.42 -30.27
N LYS A 633 -38.29 -13.66 -29.27
CA LYS A 633 -39.64 -13.79 -28.70
C LYS A 633 -40.50 -12.54 -28.94
N ASP A 634 -41.24 -12.55 -30.04
CA ASP A 634 -42.40 -11.67 -30.22
C ASP A 634 -43.62 -12.48 -30.71
N SER A 635 -44.83 -11.97 -30.41
CA SER A 635 -46.16 -12.55 -30.65
C SER A 635 -46.63 -13.67 -29.66
N PRO A 636 -47.95 -13.93 -29.50
CA PRO A 636 -48.63 -13.52 -28.25
C PRO A 636 -49.24 -14.66 -27.41
N LYS A 637 -49.66 -14.31 -26.19
CA LYS A 637 -50.25 -15.21 -25.18
C LYS A 637 -51.68 -15.66 -25.52
N GLU A 638 -51.96 -16.95 -25.35
CA GLU A 638 -53.28 -17.47 -24.94
C GLU A 638 -53.11 -18.53 -23.83
N VAL A 639 -54.11 -18.67 -22.96
CA VAL A 639 -54.08 -19.51 -21.74
C VAL A 639 -55.38 -20.30 -21.64
N PRO A 640 -55.33 -21.60 -21.27
CA PRO A 640 -56.34 -22.16 -20.38
C PRO A 640 -55.78 -22.84 -19.11
N LYS A 641 -56.23 -22.30 -17.98
CA LYS A 641 -56.37 -22.80 -16.60
C LYS A 641 -56.18 -24.31 -16.30
N GLU A 642 -55.29 -24.59 -15.32
CA GLU A 642 -55.54 -25.16 -13.97
C GLU A 642 -56.55 -26.30 -13.72
N PRO A 643 -56.46 -27.08 -12.59
CA PRO A 643 -55.52 -27.02 -11.43
C PRO A 643 -54.77 -28.39 -11.31
N PRO A 644 -54.41 -29.03 -10.14
CA PRO A 644 -54.35 -28.58 -8.73
C PRO A 644 -53.12 -29.00 -7.86
N LYS A 645 -52.90 -28.20 -6.80
CA LYS A 645 -52.51 -28.53 -5.39
C LYS A 645 -51.17 -29.23 -5.05
N GLU A 646 -50.24 -28.50 -4.41
CA GLU A 646 -49.92 -28.47 -2.95
C GLU A 646 -48.85 -29.52 -2.57
N THR A 647 -47.67 -29.20 -2.03
CA THR A 647 -47.27 -28.28 -0.93
C THR A 647 -45.95 -27.54 -1.27
N GLY A 648 -45.62 -26.29 -0.91
CA GLY A 648 -45.74 -25.55 0.38
C GLY A 648 -44.47 -25.78 1.23
N LYS A 649 -43.61 -24.82 1.64
CA LYS A 649 -43.58 -23.33 1.76
C LYS A 649 -42.08 -22.87 1.69
N GLY A 650 -41.65 -21.61 1.50
CA GLY A 650 -42.33 -20.34 1.21
C GLY A 650 -41.72 -19.12 1.94
N LYS A 651 -41.16 -18.13 1.19
CA LYS A 651 -41.01 -16.68 1.51
C LYS A 651 -40.28 -15.98 0.34
N LYS A 652 -40.98 -15.40 -0.63
CA LYS A 652 -41.42 -13.97 -0.69
C LYS A 652 -40.30 -12.94 -0.59
N ALA A 653 -39.91 -12.42 -1.75
CA ALA A 653 -39.30 -11.10 -1.91
C ALA A 653 -40.39 -10.04 -2.16
N ASP A 654 -40.13 -8.80 -1.76
CA ASP A 654 -40.76 -7.62 -2.34
C ASP A 654 -39.74 -6.90 -3.22
N LYS A 655 -39.96 -6.90 -4.54
CA LYS A 655 -39.15 -6.15 -5.50
C LYS A 655 -39.68 -4.72 -5.60
N LYS A 656 -38.82 -3.73 -5.34
CA LYS A 656 -38.95 -2.40 -5.97
C LYS A 656 -37.62 -2.04 -6.61
N ALA A 657 -37.63 -1.95 -7.94
CA ALA A 657 -36.43 -1.80 -8.75
C ALA A 657 -35.72 -0.47 -8.48
N LYS A 658 -34.39 -0.53 -8.45
CA LYS A 658 -33.49 0.61 -8.57
C LYS A 658 -32.31 0.16 -9.43
N ALA A 659 -31.98 0.90 -10.47
CA ALA A 659 -30.85 0.58 -11.34
C ALA A 659 -29.53 0.69 -10.58
N GLU A 660 -28.65 -0.27 -10.77
CA GLU A 660 -27.27 -0.25 -10.27
C GLU A 660 -26.34 0.40 -11.31
N PRO A 661 -25.45 1.32 -10.91
CA PRO A 661 -24.30 1.71 -11.72
C PRO A 661 -23.16 0.69 -11.54
N GLU A 662 -22.25 0.67 -12.52
CA GLU A 662 -21.06 -0.20 -12.53
C GLU A 662 -20.15 0.01 -11.30
N PRO A 663 -19.40 -1.03 -10.88
CA PRO A 663 -18.34 -0.88 -9.87
C PRO A 663 -17.10 -0.19 -10.48
N GLU A 664 -16.76 1.00 -9.99
CA GLU A 664 -15.44 1.59 -10.26
C GLU A 664 -14.32 0.77 -9.56
N PRO A 665 -13.13 0.65 -10.17
CA PRO A 665 -12.03 -0.16 -9.63
C PRO A 665 -11.47 0.44 -8.33
N ALA A 666 -11.08 -0.43 -7.40
CA ALA A 666 -10.37 -0.04 -6.19
C ALA A 666 -8.93 0.38 -6.50
N GLU A 667 -8.42 1.40 -5.80
CA GLU A 667 -7.04 1.93 -5.93
C GLU A 667 -5.99 0.82 -5.65
N SER A 668 -5.51 0.15 -6.70
CA SER A 668 -4.13 -0.36 -6.75
C SER A 668 -3.21 0.78 -7.16
N GLY A 669 -2.11 0.99 -6.43
CA GLY A 669 -1.12 2.02 -6.79
C GLY A 669 -0.60 1.81 -8.21
N GLU A 670 -0.67 2.87 -9.01
CA GLU A 670 -0.23 2.88 -10.41
C GLU A 670 1.28 3.09 -10.48
N ASP A 671 2.04 2.00 -10.68
CA ASP A 671 3.43 2.08 -11.14
C ASP A 671 3.43 2.18 -12.68
N GLU A 672 3.49 3.40 -13.21
CA GLU A 672 3.66 3.65 -14.64
C GLU A 672 5.06 3.23 -15.11
N ILE A 673 5.18 2.00 -15.63
CA ILE A 673 6.28 1.63 -16.53
C ILE A 673 5.79 1.79 -17.97
N GLY A 674 6.11 2.93 -18.56
CA GLY A 674 6.13 3.08 -20.01
C GLY A 674 7.55 2.82 -20.50
N ASP A 675 7.70 1.83 -21.38
CA ASP A 675 8.79 1.81 -22.35
C ASP A 675 8.23 1.44 -23.71
N ALA A 676 8.62 2.21 -24.72
CA ALA A 676 8.37 1.92 -26.11
C ALA A 676 9.53 1.08 -26.64
N LEU A 677 9.22 0.01 -27.37
CA LEU A 677 10.14 -0.60 -28.31
C LEU A 677 9.58 -0.35 -29.69
N ASP A 678 10.33 0.42 -30.49
CA ASP A 678 10.09 0.56 -31.92
C ASP A 678 10.37 -0.78 -32.60
N ASP A 679 9.34 -1.42 -33.15
CA ASP A 679 9.51 -2.51 -34.11
C ASP A 679 10.02 -1.93 -35.43
N VAL A 680 11.11 -2.50 -35.94
CA VAL A 680 11.73 -2.08 -37.20
C VAL A 680 11.00 -2.69 -38.41
N ASP A 681 10.72 -1.83 -39.37
CA ASP A 681 10.04 -2.15 -40.62
C ASP A 681 10.80 -3.19 -41.47
N SER A 682 10.05 -4.03 -42.18
CA SER A 682 10.55 -4.92 -43.24
C SER A 682 9.42 -5.28 -44.20
N LEU A 683 9.26 -4.41 -45.19
CA LEU A 683 8.32 -4.52 -46.31
C LEU A 683 8.59 -5.76 -47.19
N SER A 684 7.51 -6.39 -47.67
CA SER A 684 7.47 -6.98 -49.01
C SER A 684 6.03 -7.05 -49.53
N ASP A 685 5.71 -6.26 -50.56
CA ASP A 685 4.49 -6.36 -51.36
C ASP A 685 4.41 -7.70 -52.14
N GLU A 686 3.19 -8.18 -52.45
CA GLU A 686 2.61 -8.02 -53.81
C GLU A 686 1.26 -8.77 -54.04
N GLU A 687 0.40 -8.13 -54.84
CA GLU A 687 -0.51 -8.66 -55.89
C GLU A 687 -1.60 -9.74 -55.61
N ALA A 688 -2.80 -9.24 -55.31
CA ALA A 688 -4.03 -9.32 -56.15
C ALA A 688 -4.27 -10.48 -57.19
N VAL A 689 -5.31 -11.33 -56.91
CA VAL A 689 -6.41 -11.89 -57.78
C VAL A 689 -6.18 -12.43 -59.24
N PRO A 690 -7.14 -13.16 -59.88
CA PRO A 690 -8.01 -14.30 -59.48
C PRO A 690 -8.04 -15.43 -60.56
N THR A 691 -8.86 -16.50 -60.43
CA THR A 691 -9.79 -17.10 -61.45
C THR A 691 -10.35 -18.50 -61.06
N LEU A 692 -11.20 -19.09 -61.93
CA LEU A 692 -12.18 -20.18 -61.75
C LEU A 692 -11.83 -21.50 -62.50
N ASP A 693 -12.74 -22.49 -62.38
CA ASP A 693 -12.89 -23.74 -63.17
C ASP A 693 -11.89 -24.88 -62.89
N SER A 694 -12.23 -26.18 -62.98
CA SER A 694 -13.41 -26.85 -63.59
C SER A 694 -13.79 -28.20 -62.91
N ASP A 695 -14.87 -28.83 -63.39
CA ASP A 695 -15.47 -30.12 -62.93
C ASP A 695 -14.60 -31.39 -63.08
N GLU A 696 -14.94 -32.50 -62.38
CA GLU A 696 -15.69 -33.66 -62.94
C GLU A 696 -15.64 -34.98 -62.10
N LEU A 697 -16.83 -35.58 -61.90
CA LEU A 697 -17.31 -36.96 -61.60
C LEU A 697 -16.42 -38.13 -61.06
N GLY A 698 -17.09 -39.06 -60.34
CA GLY A 698 -16.61 -40.44 -60.13
C GLY A 698 -17.56 -41.41 -59.38
N SER A 699 -18.34 -42.21 -60.12
CA SER A 699 -18.83 -43.58 -59.78
C SER A 699 -19.91 -43.76 -58.67
N ASP A 700 -20.93 -44.62 -58.73
CA ASP A 700 -21.18 -45.83 -59.54
C ASP A 700 -22.68 -46.23 -59.56
N ASP A 701 -23.03 -47.06 -60.53
CA ASP A 701 -24.33 -47.55 -61.02
C ASP A 701 -25.21 -48.43 -60.10
N GLY A 702 -26.44 -48.74 -60.58
CA GLY A 702 -26.85 -50.15 -60.61
C GLY A 702 -28.26 -50.57 -60.14
N ALA A 703 -29.33 -50.22 -60.87
CA ALA A 703 -30.57 -51.03 -60.91
C ALA A 703 -31.44 -50.74 -62.15
N GLY A 704 -31.44 -51.64 -63.15
CA GLY A 704 -32.33 -51.57 -64.31
C GLY A 704 -33.69 -52.25 -64.10
N GLY A 705 -34.67 -52.00 -64.99
CA GLY A 705 -36.00 -52.63 -64.89
C GLY A 705 -37.09 -52.00 -65.78
N ASP A 706 -36.96 -52.21 -67.08
CA ASP A 706 -37.74 -51.67 -68.20
C ASP A 706 -39.30 -51.69 -68.11
N SER A 707 -39.89 -50.80 -68.94
CA SER A 707 -41.12 -50.97 -69.73
C SER A 707 -42.50 -50.43 -69.26
N ARG A 708 -42.89 -49.33 -69.94
CA ARG A 708 -44.19 -49.11 -70.64
C ARG A 708 -45.49 -49.14 -69.80
N ARG A 709 -46.15 -47.97 -69.70
CA ARG A 709 -47.13 -47.48 -70.70
C ARG A 709 -47.61 -46.05 -70.40
N SER A 710 -48.12 -45.37 -71.41
CA SER A 710 -48.79 -44.07 -71.27
C SER A 710 -50.19 -44.20 -70.64
N SER A 711 -50.60 -43.22 -69.84
CA SER A 711 -51.73 -42.33 -70.16
C SER A 711 -52.19 -41.44 -68.98
N LEU A 712 -52.60 -40.21 -69.33
CA LEU A 712 -53.69 -39.42 -68.72
C LEU A 712 -53.64 -39.01 -67.22
N SER A 713 -53.09 -37.80 -67.02
CA SER A 713 -53.87 -36.63 -66.55
C SER A 713 -54.00 -36.29 -65.03
N VAL A 714 -53.91 -34.97 -64.76
CA VAL A 714 -54.62 -34.20 -63.70
C VAL A 714 -54.19 -34.39 -62.23
N ARG A 715 -53.13 -33.66 -61.79
CA ARG A 715 -53.20 -32.53 -60.81
C ARG A 715 -51.82 -32.10 -60.23
N PRO A 716 -51.32 -30.89 -60.53
CA PRO A 716 -50.16 -30.31 -59.84
C PRO A 716 -50.58 -29.33 -58.73
N LYS A 717 -51.15 -29.81 -57.61
CA LYS A 717 -51.53 -28.94 -56.45
C LYS A 717 -51.22 -29.46 -55.03
N SER A 718 -50.51 -30.59 -54.88
CA SER A 718 -50.12 -31.14 -53.55
C SER A 718 -48.64 -30.88 -53.18
N GLN A 719 -47.71 -30.94 -54.13
CA GLN A 719 -46.26 -30.85 -53.86
C GLN A 719 -45.81 -29.48 -53.30
N ALA A 720 -46.46 -28.38 -53.69
CA ALA A 720 -46.11 -27.04 -53.20
C ALA A 720 -46.33 -26.90 -51.67
N LYS A 721 -47.40 -27.53 -51.13
CA LYS A 721 -47.73 -27.46 -49.69
C LYS A 721 -46.81 -28.35 -48.85
N GLN A 722 -46.28 -29.44 -49.41
CA GLN A 722 -45.27 -30.29 -48.77
C GLN A 722 -43.85 -29.68 -48.83
N ARG A 723 -43.49 -28.97 -49.92
CA ARG A 723 -42.19 -28.27 -50.00
C ARG A 723 -42.06 -27.15 -48.96
N GLY A 724 -43.13 -26.38 -48.74
CA GLY A 724 -43.16 -25.35 -47.69
C GLY A 724 -42.90 -25.90 -46.29
N SER A 725 -43.61 -26.96 -45.87
CA SER A 725 -43.42 -27.56 -44.55
C SER A 725 -42.07 -28.28 -44.38
N ALA A 726 -41.52 -28.84 -45.45
CA ALA A 726 -40.18 -29.41 -45.45
C ALA A 726 -39.08 -28.32 -45.28
N GLN A 727 -39.27 -27.15 -45.88
CA GLN A 727 -38.35 -26.02 -45.76
C GLN A 727 -38.45 -25.35 -44.38
N GLN A 728 -39.65 -25.25 -43.82
CA GLN A 728 -39.89 -24.77 -42.46
C GLN A 728 -39.24 -25.68 -41.41
N ARG A 729 -39.40 -27.01 -41.53
CA ARG A 729 -38.70 -28.00 -40.68
C ARG A 729 -37.17 -27.96 -40.82
N LYS A 730 -36.64 -27.61 -41.99
CA LYS A 730 -35.18 -27.39 -42.17
C LYS A 730 -34.70 -26.14 -41.42
N LEU A 731 -35.45 -25.04 -41.47
CA LEU A 731 -35.15 -23.81 -40.74
C LEU A 731 -35.25 -24.02 -39.22
N GLU A 732 -36.29 -24.70 -38.72
CA GLU A 732 -36.43 -25.07 -37.31
C GLU A 732 -35.25 -25.95 -36.84
N ARG A 733 -34.86 -26.96 -37.63
CA ARG A 733 -33.71 -27.81 -37.32
C ARG A 733 -32.38 -27.06 -37.37
N GLN A 734 -32.25 -26.05 -38.23
CA GLN A 734 -31.08 -25.15 -38.26
C GLN A 734 -31.05 -24.21 -37.06
N LYS A 735 -32.20 -23.63 -36.65
CA LYS A 735 -32.28 -22.81 -35.44
C LYS A 735 -31.94 -23.64 -34.20
N ALA A 736 -32.62 -24.76 -33.98
CA ALA A 736 -32.33 -25.67 -32.86
C ALA A 736 -30.88 -26.21 -32.85
N ALA A 737 -30.22 -26.32 -34.00
CA ALA A 737 -28.79 -26.67 -34.08
C ALA A 737 -27.88 -25.50 -33.66
N LYS A 738 -28.22 -24.25 -34.02
CA LYS A 738 -27.51 -23.04 -33.57
C LYS A 738 -27.71 -22.82 -32.08
N ASP A 739 -28.93 -22.90 -31.57
CA ASP A 739 -29.26 -22.74 -30.15
C ASP A 739 -28.51 -23.79 -29.29
N LYS A 740 -28.45 -25.04 -29.77
CA LYS A 740 -27.66 -26.11 -29.14
C LYS A 740 -26.15 -25.85 -29.19
N ALA A 741 -25.64 -25.25 -30.26
CA ALA A 741 -24.22 -24.89 -30.38
C ALA A 741 -23.86 -23.75 -29.43
N ALA A 742 -24.66 -22.68 -29.39
CA ALA A 742 -24.50 -21.54 -28.48
C ALA A 742 -24.53 -21.98 -27.00
N LEU A 743 -25.45 -22.89 -26.63
CA LEU A 743 -25.49 -23.45 -25.27
C LEU A 743 -24.26 -24.32 -24.95
N ALA A 744 -23.69 -25.02 -25.92
CA ALA A 744 -22.46 -25.79 -25.74
C ALA A 744 -21.22 -24.88 -25.63
N GLU A 745 -21.21 -23.76 -26.35
CA GLU A 745 -20.19 -22.73 -26.29
C GLU A 745 -20.23 -21.98 -24.94
N TYR A 746 -21.42 -21.59 -24.48
CA TYR A 746 -21.64 -20.99 -23.16
C TYR A 746 -21.12 -21.90 -22.04
N ARG A 747 -21.39 -23.21 -22.09
CA ARG A 747 -20.87 -24.18 -21.11
C ARG A 747 -19.35 -24.29 -21.12
N ARG A 748 -18.71 -24.23 -22.29
CA ARG A 748 -17.23 -24.22 -22.38
C ARG A 748 -16.66 -22.93 -21.81
N ALA A 749 -17.27 -21.78 -22.11
CA ALA A 749 -16.87 -20.50 -21.55
C ALA A 749 -17.00 -20.49 -20.01
N ASP A 750 -18.09 -21.05 -19.46
CA ASP A 750 -18.29 -21.24 -18.02
C ASP A 750 -17.25 -22.19 -17.40
N GLU A 751 -16.94 -23.32 -18.06
CA GLU A 751 -15.89 -24.25 -17.62
C GLU A 751 -14.48 -23.62 -17.62
N GLU A 752 -14.14 -22.80 -18.62
CA GLU A 752 -12.88 -22.04 -18.65
C GLU A 752 -12.87 -20.89 -17.64
N LEU A 753 -13.98 -20.17 -17.45
CA LEU A 753 -14.12 -19.12 -16.44
C LEU A 753 -13.88 -19.69 -15.03
N ASN A 754 -14.47 -20.84 -14.72
CA ASN A 754 -14.22 -21.57 -13.47
C ASN A 754 -12.76 -22.02 -13.30
N LYS A 755 -12.03 -22.30 -14.39
CA LYS A 755 -10.57 -22.58 -14.33
C LYS A 755 -9.76 -21.31 -14.08
N LEU A 756 -10.13 -20.18 -14.69
CA LEU A 756 -9.48 -18.89 -14.45
C LEU A 756 -9.69 -18.41 -13.01
N ASP A 757 -10.91 -18.54 -12.48
CA ASP A 757 -11.21 -18.16 -11.09
C ASP A 757 -10.38 -18.97 -10.08
N ARG A 758 -10.20 -20.28 -10.29
CA ARG A 758 -9.28 -21.11 -9.48
C ARG A 758 -7.81 -20.71 -9.61
N LYS A 759 -7.37 -20.32 -10.80
CA LYS A 759 -5.99 -19.81 -10.99
C LYS A 759 -5.80 -18.47 -10.28
N LEU A 760 -6.81 -17.58 -10.32
CA LEU A 760 -6.80 -16.32 -9.59
C LEU A 760 -6.76 -16.55 -8.07
N GLU A 761 -7.53 -17.50 -7.54
CA GLU A 761 -7.49 -17.90 -6.13
C GLU A 761 -6.08 -18.35 -5.69
N VAL A 762 -5.40 -19.19 -6.50
CA VAL A 762 -4.00 -19.58 -6.26
C VAL A 762 -3.06 -18.36 -6.28
N ILE A 763 -3.24 -17.44 -7.24
CA ILE A 763 -2.45 -16.20 -7.28
C ILE A 763 -2.70 -15.32 -6.05
N GLU A 764 -3.93 -15.18 -5.54
CA GLU A 764 -4.17 -14.42 -4.30
C GLU A 764 -3.48 -15.08 -3.10
N LEU A 765 -3.48 -16.41 -3.01
CA LEU A 765 -2.80 -17.17 -1.95
C LEU A 765 -1.28 -16.94 -1.99
N ASP A 766 -0.64 -17.07 -3.17
CA ASP A 766 0.79 -16.82 -3.32
C ASP A 766 1.14 -15.32 -3.17
N PHE A 767 0.27 -14.41 -3.62
CA PHE A 767 0.46 -12.97 -3.43
C PHE A 767 0.41 -12.59 -1.94
N ARG A 768 -0.54 -13.14 -1.17
CA ARG A 768 -0.60 -12.97 0.30
C ARG A 768 0.67 -13.48 0.98
N LYS A 769 1.11 -14.67 0.58
CA LYS A 769 2.31 -15.35 1.11
C LYS A 769 3.58 -14.52 0.89
N LEU A 770 3.85 -14.11 -0.35
CA LEU A 770 5.05 -13.36 -0.71
C LEU A 770 5.00 -11.90 -0.21
N LEU A 771 3.84 -11.24 -0.27
CA LEU A 771 3.69 -9.89 0.30
C LEU A 771 3.91 -9.90 1.82
N GLY A 772 3.44 -10.95 2.51
CA GLY A 772 3.72 -11.17 3.92
C GLY A 772 5.23 -11.30 4.23
N SER A 773 6.01 -11.89 3.32
CA SER A 773 7.48 -12.02 3.46
C SER A 773 8.24 -10.69 3.48
N ILE A 774 7.78 -9.73 2.70
CA ILE A 774 8.45 -8.43 2.57
C ILE A 774 7.85 -7.40 3.52
N ARG A 775 6.52 -7.43 3.70
CA ARG A 775 5.80 -6.41 4.48
C ARG A 775 4.45 -6.89 4.99
N ALA A 776 4.42 -7.37 6.22
CA ALA A 776 3.18 -7.52 6.99
C ALA A 776 2.41 -6.18 7.06
N LYS A 777 1.09 -6.24 6.88
CA LYS A 777 0.16 -5.11 7.00
C LYS A 777 -1.13 -5.57 7.68
N PRO A 778 -1.83 -4.69 8.42
CA PRO A 778 -3.18 -4.98 8.88
C PRO A 778 -4.12 -5.08 7.66
N ILE A 779 -5.15 -5.93 7.76
CA ILE A 779 -6.18 -6.07 6.72
C ILE A 779 -6.95 -4.74 6.54
N GLY A 780 -7.15 -4.01 7.64
CA GLY A 780 -7.81 -2.71 7.63
C GLY A 780 -7.90 -2.11 9.02
N LYS A 781 -8.70 -1.05 9.16
CA LYS A 781 -9.02 -0.39 10.42
C LYS A 781 -10.53 -0.30 10.62
N ASP A 782 -11.00 -0.33 11.86
CA ASP A 782 -12.40 -0.02 12.19
C ASP A 782 -12.68 1.50 12.28
N ARG A 783 -13.90 1.90 12.64
CA ARG A 783 -14.29 3.32 12.77
C ARG A 783 -13.45 4.07 13.81
N PHE A 784 -12.98 3.39 14.85
CA PHE A 784 -12.12 3.91 15.94
C PHE A 784 -10.63 3.58 15.73
N TYR A 785 -10.23 3.33 14.48
CA TYR A 785 -8.85 3.10 14.06
C TYR A 785 -8.16 1.85 14.67
N SER A 786 -8.91 0.94 15.29
CA SER A 786 -8.39 -0.37 15.71
C SER A 786 -7.90 -1.12 14.47
N ARG A 787 -6.65 -1.58 14.46
CA ARG A 787 -6.05 -2.34 13.35
C ARG A 787 -6.44 -3.81 13.45
N VAL A 788 -6.94 -4.37 12.35
CA VAL A 788 -7.27 -5.80 12.27
C VAL A 788 -6.13 -6.55 11.60
N TRP A 789 -5.57 -7.54 12.28
CA TRP A 789 -4.40 -8.31 11.85
C TRP A 789 -4.74 -9.81 11.73
N TRP A 790 -4.23 -10.43 10.67
CA TRP A 790 -4.28 -11.89 10.47
C TRP A 790 -2.96 -12.30 9.82
N PHE A 791 -2.23 -13.21 10.48
CA PHE A 791 -0.85 -13.56 10.12
C PHE A 791 -0.73 -14.89 9.35
N ASP A 792 -1.79 -15.70 9.31
CA ASP A 792 -1.70 -17.03 8.68
C ASP A 792 -1.55 -16.91 7.16
N GLY A 793 -0.71 -17.77 6.57
CA GLY A 793 -0.42 -17.73 5.14
C GLY A 793 0.61 -16.68 4.73
N PHE A 794 1.50 -16.25 5.63
CA PHE A 794 2.70 -15.47 5.32
C PHE A 794 3.92 -16.37 5.09
N GLY A 795 4.77 -16.01 4.12
CA GLY A 795 6.09 -16.59 3.85
C GLY A 795 6.17 -18.11 3.83
N GLY A 796 6.82 -18.69 4.83
CA GLY A 796 7.03 -20.13 4.95
C GLY A 796 5.77 -20.96 5.23
N THR A 797 4.61 -20.33 5.48
CA THR A 797 3.33 -21.00 5.81
C THR A 797 2.37 -21.01 4.63
N SER A 798 1.68 -22.15 4.41
CA SER A 798 0.55 -22.25 3.48
C SER A 798 -0.75 -22.35 4.27
N LEU A 799 -1.84 -21.81 3.73
CA LEU A 799 -3.21 -21.97 4.27
C LEU A 799 -3.84 -23.32 3.89
N VAL A 800 -3.32 -23.97 2.85
CA VAL A 800 -3.85 -25.21 2.29
C VAL A 800 -2.72 -26.23 2.12
N ALA A 801 -2.93 -27.45 2.62
CA ALA A 801 -2.01 -28.56 2.43
C ALA A 801 -2.09 -29.09 0.98
N PRO A 802 -1.05 -29.79 0.47
CA PRO A 802 -1.06 -30.36 -0.89
C PRO A 802 -2.24 -31.30 -1.21
N GLY A 803 -2.90 -31.87 -0.19
CA GLY A 803 -4.11 -32.67 -0.30
C GLY A 803 -5.44 -31.91 -0.10
N GLY A 804 -5.44 -30.56 -0.15
CA GLY A 804 -6.62 -29.72 0.03
C GLY A 804 -7.08 -29.49 1.49
N GLY A 805 -6.43 -30.13 2.46
CA GLY A 805 -6.76 -29.95 3.88
C GLY A 805 -6.30 -28.60 4.44
N THR A 806 -7.06 -28.03 5.37
CA THR A 806 -6.73 -26.72 6.00
C THR A 806 -5.46 -26.79 6.86
N LEU A 807 -4.67 -25.72 6.78
CA LEU A 807 -3.55 -25.41 7.67
C LEU A 807 -3.82 -24.06 8.36
N TYR A 808 -3.22 -23.86 9.54
CA TYR A 808 -3.24 -22.59 10.27
C TYR A 808 -1.86 -22.34 10.90
N GLY A 809 -1.60 -21.10 11.27
CA GLY A 809 -0.43 -20.70 12.05
C GLY A 809 -0.87 -20.29 13.46
N ALA A 810 -1.47 -19.11 13.56
CA ALA A 810 -2.05 -18.60 14.81
C ALA A 810 -3.51 -19.04 14.99
N GLY A 811 -4.26 -19.29 13.91
CA GLY A 811 -5.67 -19.74 13.99
C GLY A 811 -6.57 -18.77 14.75
N ARG A 812 -6.27 -17.47 14.69
CA ARG A 812 -6.87 -16.36 15.46
C ARG A 812 -7.00 -15.12 14.57
N LEU A 813 -7.90 -14.20 14.91
CA LEU A 813 -7.95 -12.84 14.35
C LEU A 813 -7.54 -11.86 15.44
N PHE A 814 -6.49 -11.06 15.20
CA PHE A 814 -5.97 -10.12 16.19
C PHE A 814 -6.50 -8.72 15.93
N ILE A 815 -6.80 -8.00 17.01
CA ILE A 815 -7.19 -6.60 17.00
C ILE A 815 -6.13 -5.86 17.80
N GLN A 816 -5.58 -4.80 17.23
CA GLN A 816 -4.65 -3.91 17.92
C GLN A 816 -5.29 -2.53 18.06
N GLY A 817 -5.10 -1.88 19.19
CA GLY A 817 -5.55 -0.53 19.47
C GLY A 817 -5.03 0.50 18.46
N PRO A 818 -5.68 1.67 18.35
CA PRO A 818 -5.23 2.78 17.52
C PRO A 818 -3.74 3.10 17.74
N SER A 819 -3.07 3.58 16.69
CA SER A 819 -1.68 4.05 16.83
C SER A 819 -1.69 5.42 17.51
N GLN A 820 -0.56 5.88 18.03
CA GLN A 820 -0.48 7.20 18.66
C GLN A 820 -0.99 8.31 17.71
N LEU A 821 -0.62 8.26 16.43
CA LEU A 821 -1.09 9.20 15.40
C LEU A 821 -2.60 9.08 15.11
N ASP A 822 -3.15 7.87 15.14
CA ASP A 822 -4.60 7.66 14.99
C ASP A 822 -5.38 8.17 16.22
N TRP A 823 -4.81 7.99 17.43
CA TRP A 823 -5.37 8.49 18.68
C TRP A 823 -5.40 10.02 18.70
N GLU A 824 -4.29 10.67 18.37
CA GLU A 824 -4.19 12.14 18.25
C GLU A 824 -5.17 12.71 17.20
N ALA A 825 -5.49 11.94 16.15
CA ALA A 825 -6.49 12.33 15.15
C ALA A 825 -7.93 12.22 15.69
N MET A 826 -8.23 11.17 16.48
CA MET A 826 -9.53 11.03 17.16
C MET A 826 -9.71 12.06 18.27
N ASP A 827 -8.69 12.28 19.10
CA ASP A 827 -8.69 13.24 20.21
C ASP A 827 -8.91 14.68 19.73
N ARG A 828 -8.20 15.10 18.67
CA ARG A 828 -8.45 16.38 18.00
C ARG A 828 -9.90 16.52 17.55
N ARG A 829 -10.49 15.47 16.99
CA ARG A 829 -11.89 15.49 16.56
C ARG A 829 -12.86 15.50 17.74
N ASP A 830 -12.59 14.77 18.82
CA ASP A 830 -13.37 14.82 20.05
C ASP A 830 -13.36 16.23 20.66
N SER A 831 -12.23 16.95 20.57
CA SER A 831 -12.13 18.35 21.00
C SER A 831 -12.96 19.33 20.14
N GLU A 832 -13.33 18.96 18.91
CA GLU A 832 -14.16 19.77 18.01
C GLU A 832 -15.66 19.40 18.08
N ASP A 833 -15.99 18.11 18.00
CA ASP A 833 -17.36 17.59 17.91
C ASP A 833 -17.95 17.15 19.27
N GLY A 834 -17.10 16.75 20.24
CA GLY A 834 -17.48 16.33 21.61
C GLY A 834 -18.17 14.96 21.72
N ASP A 835 -18.29 14.19 20.63
CA ASP A 835 -19.07 12.94 20.57
C ASP A 835 -18.24 11.66 20.35
N VAL A 836 -16.96 11.76 19.99
CA VAL A 836 -16.14 10.63 19.52
C VAL A 836 -15.82 9.68 20.66
N MET A 837 -15.32 10.18 21.79
CA MET A 837 -14.98 9.36 22.96
C MET A 837 -16.22 8.81 23.68
N VAL A 838 -17.34 9.55 23.62
CA VAL A 838 -18.63 9.07 24.14
C VAL A 838 -19.13 7.90 23.30
N ARG A 839 -19.15 8.05 21.97
CA ARG A 839 -19.53 6.98 21.04
C ARG A 839 -18.57 5.80 21.07
N MET A 840 -17.28 6.01 21.32
CA MET A 840 -16.32 4.93 21.50
C MET A 840 -16.72 4.05 22.69
N ARG A 841 -17.07 4.63 23.84
CA ARG A 841 -17.60 3.86 24.99
C ARG A 841 -18.96 3.22 24.72
N GLU A 842 -19.89 3.88 24.03
CA GLU A 842 -21.20 3.32 23.69
C GLU A 842 -21.15 2.18 22.65
N GLU A 843 -20.31 2.31 21.61
CA GLU A 843 -20.23 1.38 20.47
C GLU A 843 -19.23 0.24 20.69
N LEU A 844 -18.23 0.40 21.57
CA LEU A 844 -17.29 -0.66 21.98
C LEU A 844 -17.62 -1.29 23.34
N GLY A 845 -18.34 -0.60 24.22
CA GLY A 845 -18.48 -0.97 25.62
C GLY A 845 -17.26 -0.56 26.45
N GLU A 846 -17.43 -0.39 27.77
CA GLU A 846 -16.35 0.10 28.66
C GLU A 846 -15.11 -0.83 28.64
N GLU A 847 -15.31 -2.15 28.68
CA GLU A 847 -14.23 -3.15 28.59
C GLU A 847 -13.69 -3.34 27.16
N GLY A 848 -14.41 -2.86 26.14
CA GLY A 848 -14.06 -3.01 24.73
C GLY A 848 -13.21 -1.87 24.17
N VAL A 849 -13.04 -0.77 24.93
CA VAL A 849 -12.06 0.27 24.63
C VAL A 849 -10.65 -0.33 24.75
N MET A 850 -9.77 0.02 23.81
CA MET A 850 -8.39 -0.45 23.81
C MET A 850 -7.43 0.72 23.85
N ASP A 851 -6.36 0.58 24.63
CA ASP A 851 -5.29 1.57 24.74
C ASP A 851 -4.43 1.62 23.47
N ILE A 852 -3.57 2.65 23.37
CA ILE A 852 -2.70 2.87 22.22
C ILE A 852 -1.78 1.65 22.02
N GLY A 853 -1.94 0.97 20.89
CA GLY A 853 -1.16 -0.23 20.56
C GLY A 853 -1.55 -1.51 21.33
N GLU A 854 -2.49 -1.47 22.28
CA GLU A 854 -2.91 -2.64 23.06
C GLU A 854 -3.43 -3.77 22.15
N TRP A 855 -3.10 -5.02 22.45
CA TRP A 855 -3.54 -6.17 21.67
C TRP A 855 -4.77 -6.85 22.28
N GLY A 856 -5.55 -7.49 21.43
CA GLY A 856 -6.59 -8.46 21.80
C GLY A 856 -6.84 -9.44 20.65
N MET A 857 -7.57 -10.51 20.91
CA MET A 857 -7.83 -11.57 19.91
C MET A 857 -9.24 -12.11 19.93
N TYR A 858 -9.74 -12.51 18.75
CA TYR A 858 -10.86 -13.42 18.61
C TYR A 858 -10.32 -14.83 18.30
N THR A 859 -10.86 -15.84 18.99
CA THR A 859 -10.47 -17.24 18.86
C THR A 859 -11.59 -18.12 18.28
N GLU A 860 -12.84 -17.68 18.42
CA GLU A 860 -14.02 -18.40 17.94
C GLU A 860 -14.55 -17.81 16.62
N VAL A 861 -15.27 -18.63 15.84
CA VAL A 861 -15.85 -18.20 14.55
C VAL A 861 -17.00 -17.21 14.78
N GLU A 862 -17.78 -17.45 15.83
CA GLU A 862 -18.94 -16.67 16.25
C GLU A 862 -18.53 -15.22 16.58
N GLU A 863 -17.42 -15.03 17.30
CA GLU A 863 -16.85 -13.72 17.64
C GLU A 863 -16.53 -12.90 16.39
N VAL A 864 -15.88 -13.53 15.39
CA VAL A 864 -15.52 -12.89 14.13
C VAL A 864 -16.75 -12.62 13.25
N GLU A 865 -17.72 -13.53 13.22
CA GLU A 865 -18.99 -13.28 12.54
C GLU A 865 -19.74 -12.08 13.14
N GLU A 866 -19.79 -11.97 14.47
CA GLU A 866 -20.40 -10.82 15.16
C GLU A 866 -19.66 -9.52 14.87
N PHE A 867 -18.32 -9.55 14.83
CA PHE A 867 -17.50 -8.40 14.44
C PHE A 867 -17.83 -7.93 13.01
N ILE A 868 -17.94 -8.86 12.05
CA ILE A 868 -18.30 -8.53 10.66
C ILE A 868 -19.76 -8.04 10.52
N LYS A 869 -20.65 -8.49 11.39
CA LYS A 869 -22.05 -8.02 11.51
C LYS A 869 -22.15 -6.65 12.21
N TRP A 870 -21.12 -6.23 12.96
CA TRP A 870 -20.99 -4.92 13.61
C TRP A 870 -20.37 -3.86 12.68
N LEU A 871 -19.45 -4.24 11.78
CA LEU A 871 -18.85 -3.35 10.77
C LEU A 871 -19.91 -2.72 9.84
N ASN A 872 -19.86 -1.39 9.73
CA ASN A 872 -20.83 -0.55 9.06
C ASN A 872 -20.34 -0.15 7.66
N HIS A 873 -20.88 -0.81 6.63
CA HIS A 873 -20.53 -0.60 5.21
C HIS A 873 -20.80 0.83 4.68
N LYS A 874 -21.35 1.73 5.50
CA LYS A 874 -21.52 3.16 5.20
C LYS A 874 -20.24 3.96 5.45
N GLY A 875 -19.34 3.48 6.30
CA GLY A 875 -18.04 4.05 6.57
C GLY A 875 -16.99 3.59 5.55
N ARG A 876 -15.97 4.41 5.27
CA ARG A 876 -14.91 4.12 4.30
C ARG A 876 -13.93 3.07 4.80
N ARG A 877 -13.42 3.23 6.03
CA ARG A 877 -12.48 2.30 6.67
C ARG A 877 -13.15 0.95 6.86
N GLU A 878 -14.38 0.91 7.37
CA GLU A 878 -15.11 -0.32 7.66
C GLU A 878 -15.63 -1.04 6.40
N ALA A 879 -16.05 -0.31 5.37
CA ALA A 879 -16.35 -0.93 4.07
C ALA A 879 -15.07 -1.52 3.44
N SER A 880 -13.94 -0.81 3.51
CA SER A 880 -12.65 -1.31 3.02
C SER A 880 -12.20 -2.57 3.79
N LEU A 881 -12.20 -2.52 5.12
CA LEU A 881 -11.89 -3.65 6.00
C LEU A 881 -12.79 -4.85 5.71
N LYS A 882 -14.11 -4.64 5.56
CA LYS A 882 -15.06 -5.72 5.26
C LYS A 882 -14.81 -6.35 3.88
N ASN A 883 -14.56 -5.53 2.86
CA ASN A 883 -14.24 -6.00 1.51
C ASN A 883 -12.89 -6.73 1.48
N ALA A 884 -11.89 -6.26 2.23
CA ALA A 884 -10.58 -6.89 2.32
C ALA A 884 -10.60 -8.21 3.12
N LEU A 885 -11.44 -8.32 4.15
CA LEU A 885 -11.55 -9.50 5.01
C LEU A 885 -12.41 -10.62 4.37
N THR A 886 -13.46 -10.26 3.62
CA THR A 886 -14.46 -11.22 3.08
C THR A 886 -13.85 -12.39 2.28
N PRO A 887 -12.90 -12.20 1.35
CA PRO A 887 -12.28 -13.30 0.59
C PRO A 887 -11.54 -14.32 1.45
N TRP A 888 -11.13 -13.95 2.66
CA TRP A 888 -10.31 -14.78 3.54
C TRP A 888 -11.10 -15.54 4.61
N LEU A 889 -12.40 -15.28 4.75
CA LEU A 889 -13.22 -15.79 5.86
C LEU A 889 -13.24 -17.31 5.92
N ASP A 890 -13.35 -18.01 4.78
CA ASP A 890 -13.36 -19.47 4.78
C ASP A 890 -12.02 -20.05 5.28
N HIS A 891 -10.88 -19.43 4.94
CA HIS A 891 -9.58 -19.82 5.48
C HIS A 891 -9.45 -19.51 6.97
N ILE A 892 -9.89 -18.32 7.40
CA ILE A 892 -9.89 -17.90 8.82
C ILE A 892 -10.73 -18.86 9.66
N PHE A 893 -11.98 -19.10 9.26
CA PHE A 893 -12.93 -19.94 10.00
C PHE A 893 -12.52 -21.41 10.03
N ASN A 894 -12.00 -21.95 8.92
CA ASN A 894 -11.48 -23.32 8.90
C ASN A 894 -10.20 -23.44 9.75
N GLY A 895 -9.34 -22.41 9.75
CA GLY A 895 -8.15 -22.35 10.61
C GLY A 895 -8.51 -22.32 12.11
N MET A 896 -9.45 -21.45 12.50
CA MET A 896 -9.99 -21.38 13.87
C MET A 896 -10.59 -22.72 14.32
N ARG A 897 -11.49 -23.30 13.53
CA ARG A 897 -12.09 -24.62 13.83
C ARG A 897 -11.04 -25.70 14.00
N LYS A 898 -10.03 -25.75 13.12
CA LYS A 898 -8.96 -26.74 13.22
C LYS A 898 -8.10 -26.53 14.48
N ARG A 899 -7.71 -25.28 14.77
CA ARG A 899 -6.99 -24.94 16.00
C ARG A 899 -7.75 -25.39 17.24
N LEU A 900 -9.06 -25.14 17.33
CA LEU A 900 -9.87 -25.53 18.48
C LEU A 900 -9.89 -27.06 18.69
N VAL A 901 -9.97 -27.84 17.60
CA VAL A 901 -9.86 -29.30 17.64
C VAL A 901 -8.47 -29.74 18.13
N ASP A 902 -7.40 -29.17 17.59
CA ASP A 902 -6.02 -29.53 17.94
C ASP A 902 -5.69 -29.14 19.40
N VAL A 903 -6.14 -27.97 19.87
CA VAL A 903 -5.99 -27.52 21.27
C VAL A 903 -6.80 -28.41 22.21
N ALA A 904 -8.04 -28.77 21.88
CA ALA A 904 -8.85 -29.70 22.67
C ALA A 904 -8.20 -31.10 22.75
N ALA A 905 -7.65 -31.60 21.65
CA ALA A 905 -6.91 -32.86 21.62
C ALA A 905 -5.64 -32.81 22.48
N ALA A 906 -4.86 -31.72 22.39
CA ALA A 906 -3.66 -31.52 23.22
C ALA A 906 -3.99 -31.41 24.72
N ASN A 907 -5.10 -30.75 25.07
CA ASN A 907 -5.55 -30.65 26.47
C ASN A 907 -6.04 -32.01 27.00
N LEU A 908 -6.69 -32.83 26.17
CA LEU A 908 -7.08 -34.20 26.52
C LEU A 908 -5.85 -35.12 26.70
N ALA A 909 -4.82 -34.96 25.86
CA ALA A 909 -3.55 -35.68 25.96
C ALA A 909 -2.73 -35.28 27.21
N ALA A 910 -2.88 -34.05 27.70
CA ALA A 910 -2.21 -33.57 28.90
C ALA A 910 -2.84 -34.06 30.22
N LEU A 911 -4.00 -34.72 30.19
CA LEU A 911 -4.61 -35.31 31.38
C LEU A 911 -3.92 -36.64 31.75
N PRO A 912 -3.72 -36.94 33.05
CA PRO A 912 -3.22 -38.24 33.48
C PRO A 912 -4.10 -39.38 32.95
N ALA A 913 -3.48 -40.39 32.33
CA ALA A 913 -4.22 -41.53 31.80
C ALA A 913 -4.98 -42.25 32.94
N PRO A 914 -6.30 -42.52 32.78
CA PRO A 914 -7.08 -43.13 33.85
C PRO A 914 -6.58 -44.56 34.14
N GLU A 915 -6.23 -44.80 35.40
CA GLU A 915 -5.84 -46.12 35.90
C GLU A 915 -6.97 -47.14 35.69
N GLY A 916 -6.84 -48.01 34.68
CA GLY A 916 -7.74 -49.16 34.55
C GLY A 916 -8.21 -49.60 33.17
N ARG A 917 -7.76 -48.99 32.04
CA ARG A 917 -8.16 -49.46 30.69
C ARG A 917 -7.00 -49.77 29.74
N ARG A 918 -6.36 -50.92 29.96
CA ARG A 918 -5.52 -51.58 28.94
C ARG A 918 -6.39 -52.12 27.80
N SER A 919 -6.54 -51.35 26.72
CA SER A 919 -7.14 -51.83 25.47
C SER A 919 -6.06 -52.43 24.56
N SER A 920 -6.10 -53.75 24.36
CA SER A 920 -5.12 -54.50 23.56
C SER A 920 -5.38 -54.36 22.05
N ARG A 921 -4.94 -53.24 21.44
CA ARG A 921 -4.76 -53.17 19.98
C ARG A 921 -3.90 -52.03 19.39
N LYS A 922 -3.40 -51.08 20.19
CA LYS A 922 -2.33 -50.15 19.77
C LYS A 922 -1.04 -50.47 20.54
N SER A 923 0.12 -50.25 19.90
CA SER A 923 1.42 -50.33 20.56
C SER A 923 1.53 -49.25 21.65
N ALA A 924 2.20 -49.55 22.76
CA ALA A 924 2.44 -48.58 23.83
C ALA A 924 3.13 -47.31 23.32
N ALA A 925 4.07 -47.43 22.38
CA ALA A 925 4.74 -46.30 21.75
C ALA A 925 3.82 -45.41 20.89
N VAL A 926 2.73 -45.97 20.34
CA VAL A 926 1.71 -45.18 19.61
C VAL A 926 0.82 -44.41 20.60
N LEU A 927 0.48 -45.04 21.73
CA LEU A 927 -0.27 -44.36 22.80
C LEU A 927 0.57 -43.26 23.47
N GLU A 928 1.87 -43.49 23.67
CA GLU A 928 2.81 -42.52 24.23
C GLU A 928 3.06 -41.36 23.26
N ALA A 929 3.14 -41.61 21.95
CA ALA A 929 3.19 -40.56 20.94
C ALA A 929 1.87 -39.78 20.81
N GLU A 930 0.72 -40.42 20.98
CA GLU A 930 -0.60 -39.76 21.07
C GLU A 930 -0.79 -38.95 22.37
N LEU A 931 0.04 -39.18 23.40
CA LEU A 931 0.02 -38.47 24.70
C LEU A 931 1.02 -37.30 24.79
N ARG A 932 1.98 -37.17 23.86
CA ARG A 932 2.93 -36.05 23.89
C ARG A 932 2.24 -34.78 23.35
N GLN A 933 2.36 -33.68 24.11
CA GLN A 933 1.90 -32.36 23.71
C GLN A 933 2.54 -31.98 22.35
N SER A 934 1.76 -31.40 21.43
CA SER A 934 2.14 -31.23 20.00
C SER A 934 3.55 -30.65 19.77
N TYR A 935 3.93 -29.60 20.50
CA TYR A 935 5.26 -28.99 20.43
C TYR A 935 6.43 -29.93 20.79
N MET A 936 6.20 -30.97 21.61
CA MET A 936 7.17 -32.03 21.93
C MET A 936 7.20 -33.16 20.86
N GLY A 937 6.19 -33.24 20.00
CA GLY A 937 6.14 -34.15 18.85
C GLY A 937 6.54 -33.49 17.52
N TRP A 938 6.81 -32.18 17.52
CA TRP A 938 7.18 -31.44 16.33
C TRP A 938 8.58 -31.86 15.82
N THR A 939 8.74 -31.87 14.49
CA THR A 939 9.97 -32.28 13.81
C THR A 939 10.28 -31.37 12.62
N ASN A 940 11.55 -31.01 12.44
CA ASN A 940 11.95 -30.16 11.33
C ASN A 940 12.17 -30.96 10.05
N LYS A 941 11.26 -30.79 9.09
CA LYS A 941 11.30 -31.38 7.74
C LYS A 941 12.08 -30.54 6.72
N ARG A 942 12.56 -29.36 7.10
CA ARG A 942 13.37 -28.44 6.27
C ARG A 942 14.85 -28.42 6.66
N ALA A 943 15.21 -29.05 7.78
CA ALA A 943 16.60 -29.20 8.18
C ALA A 943 17.40 -29.90 7.05
N PRO A 944 18.56 -29.37 6.62
CA PRO A 944 19.41 -30.07 5.67
C PRO A 944 19.90 -31.37 6.31
N ASN A 945 19.55 -32.51 5.71
CA ASN A 945 20.05 -33.82 6.14
C ASN A 945 21.59 -33.78 6.14
N SER A 946 22.20 -34.10 7.28
CA SER A 946 23.64 -34.00 7.53
C SER A 946 24.44 -35.14 6.86
N GLY A 947 24.21 -35.36 5.56
CA GLY A 947 24.80 -36.43 4.76
C GLY A 947 25.27 -36.04 3.36
N SER A 948 24.96 -34.82 2.87
CA SER A 948 25.36 -34.39 1.52
C SER A 948 25.62 -32.88 1.38
N ALA A 949 26.24 -32.26 2.39
CA ALA A 949 26.81 -30.92 2.27
C ALA A 949 28.33 -31.02 2.05
N SER A 950 28.72 -31.41 0.83
CA SER A 950 30.08 -31.14 0.35
C SER A 950 30.23 -29.65 0.15
N VAL A 951 31.25 -29.05 0.77
CA VAL A 951 31.57 -27.63 0.69
C VAL A 951 31.68 -27.17 -0.78
N GLN A 952 30.94 -26.14 -1.13
CA GLN A 952 31.22 -25.19 -2.22
C GLN A 952 30.88 -23.79 -1.73
#